data_AF-R6B1U8-F1
#
_entry.id   AF-R6B1U8-F1
#
_cell.length_a   1.000
_cell.length_b   1.000
_cell.length_c   1.000
_cell.angle_alpha   90.00
_cell.angle_beta   90.00
_cell.angle_gamma   90.00
#
_symmetry.space_group_name_H-M   'P 1'
#
loop_
_entity.id
_entity.type
_entity.pdbx_description
1 polymer ?
#
loop_
_entity_poly.entity_id
_entity_poly.type
_entity_poly.pdbx_seq_one_letter_code
_entity_poly.pdbx_strand_id
1 'polypeptide(L)'
;MKKIISIMLSLCLAVTTLAAVLPSSAAAKTQVTPNLINTGDVEIDTDGSDGYSGDYVVIYNPSTSSYGDMSTGNMSGLIETEVGVGATGANRGSLPVSDKGYVVDIDSELAEADKKAGVDSRSNIGSIGTESLSFNVGDTHVFSLYSSYCPLPNSNVEFEVLAKGEHCYIWTPTSTAANVYPLDEIDESFAQICADEFDSKFALMQSSFGDHANGSQGDGRLNILYYNIDDGWTPGNGYVAGFFTASDLASNGMPCLNIDTYPGVYYVNTEGEVIIDVADTYGTMVHEYQHLINYSAGGSDTWINECMSAASEEICYPGSSISRRVQSWMNYSFKTNNDWLTPPAEHEYVSAWSLHNGFSMYDWSNWIEMDDRLALYAQVSFFAQYIYTQYGNQTFRALLQKLAAGKSFAAAFKEVTGQTASEFVGNFRVAMTANAPDAYDGIYGFRMQEGYNPADYHDVQNLYNLLSPVVFTGNSCSISGGGAITVKPVDGIYFPPQGADNGLKYFGVTLNAIPPEPVALTALSIDPVSAQAYVGGEIRLSALRTPENANNFEVEWTSSNPAVAAVRGNKRYATVTGVAQGTATITARAHDLLNDRYYTASAQVTIAGLPSFDEAANVQNGTLNFTNNSSHPWAVDVVNSVGGASVVSTNTGVGGSSAGFSVTVNMNAGETMSFDWRVSSESNYDKLKFRVNNTDNTNISGDRDWTTVTYTAQTTGSYTFEWVYSKDSSVNGGSDCGWVDNISIPGYIGAQYAPGDVDMDGNVTISDALAAMRYAMGTMQLTEQQIQLADVDGNPGVSVSDALTIMRMAIGVI
;
A
#
# COMPACT_ATOMS: atom_id res chain seq x y z
N MET A 1 -24.15 53.88 -25.90
CA MET A 1 -23.13 52.80 -25.95
C MET A 1 -23.27 51.85 -24.74
N LYS A 2 -24.46 51.29 -24.52
CA LYS A 2 -24.74 50.23 -23.51
C LYS A 2 -25.53 49.06 -24.11
N LYS A 3 -25.46 48.88 -25.44
CA LYS A 3 -26.13 47.79 -26.20
C LYS A 3 -25.20 47.06 -27.19
N ILE A 4 -23.89 47.27 -27.11
CA ILE A 4 -22.89 46.59 -27.96
C ILE A 4 -21.88 45.76 -27.13
N ILE A 5 -21.79 46.00 -25.82
CA ILE A 5 -20.98 45.17 -24.89
C ILE A 5 -21.76 43.91 -24.41
N SER A 6 -23.08 43.85 -24.63
CA SER A 6 -23.91 42.72 -24.21
C SER A 6 -23.98 41.56 -25.23
N ILE A 7 -23.36 41.70 -26.41
CA ILE A 7 -23.37 40.66 -27.47
C ILE A 7 -22.00 39.97 -27.60
N MET A 8 -20.93 40.58 -27.08
CA MET A 8 -19.60 39.94 -26.99
C MET A 8 -19.38 39.13 -25.71
N LEU A 9 -20.25 39.25 -24.70
CA LEU A 9 -20.16 38.47 -23.45
C LEU A 9 -21.05 37.21 -23.43
N SER A 10 -21.89 36.99 -24.45
CA SER A 10 -22.71 35.78 -24.60
C SER A 10 -22.15 34.78 -25.62
N LEU A 11 -20.94 35.00 -26.16
CA LEU A 11 -20.30 34.11 -27.13
C LEU A 11 -18.98 33.48 -26.64
N CYS A 12 -18.54 33.75 -25.40
CA CYS A 12 -17.35 33.11 -24.78
C CYS A 12 -17.69 32.21 -23.59
N LEU A 13 -18.95 31.81 -23.43
CA LEU A 13 -19.39 30.89 -22.36
C LEU A 13 -20.12 29.64 -22.92
N ALA A 14 -19.72 29.18 -24.11
CA ALA A 14 -20.30 28.01 -24.77
C ALA A 14 -19.25 27.22 -25.57
N VAL A 15 -18.08 26.97 -24.99
CA VAL A 15 -17.13 25.94 -25.46
C VAL A 15 -16.56 25.20 -24.24
N THR A 16 -17.43 24.54 -23.50
CA THR A 16 -17.09 23.49 -22.53
C THR A 16 -18.23 22.49 -22.56
N THR A 17 -18.28 21.67 -23.61
CA THR A 17 -18.94 20.34 -23.65
C THR A 17 -18.70 19.75 -25.03
N LEU A 18 -17.54 19.12 -25.20
CA LEU A 18 -17.41 17.97 -26.09
C LEU A 18 -16.50 16.97 -25.37
N ALA A 19 -16.95 16.57 -24.17
CA ALA A 19 -16.73 15.18 -23.78
C ALA A 19 -17.59 14.37 -24.74
N ALA A 20 -16.95 13.51 -25.54
CA ALA A 20 -17.68 12.49 -26.26
C ALA A 20 -18.41 11.65 -25.20
N VAL A 21 -19.73 11.82 -25.12
CA VAL A 21 -20.59 10.94 -24.35
C VAL A 21 -20.59 9.61 -25.11
N LEU A 22 -19.72 8.70 -24.69
CA LEU A 22 -19.91 7.28 -24.94
C LEU A 22 -21.22 6.85 -24.29
N PRO A 23 -21.99 5.94 -24.91
CA PRO A 23 -23.25 5.50 -24.34
C PRO A 23 -22.98 4.68 -23.09
N SER A 24 -23.24 5.24 -21.90
CA SER A 24 -23.42 4.45 -20.69
C SER A 24 -24.68 3.60 -20.88
N SER A 25 -24.56 2.37 -21.35
CA SER A 25 -25.63 1.38 -21.20
C SER A 25 -25.65 0.81 -19.77
N ALA A 26 -25.61 1.69 -18.77
CA ALA A 26 -26.02 1.32 -17.42
C ALA A 26 -27.54 1.42 -17.39
N ALA A 27 -28.23 0.31 -17.61
CA ALA A 27 -29.64 0.20 -17.25
C ALA A 27 -29.77 0.66 -15.79
N ALA A 28 -30.64 1.63 -15.53
CA ALA A 28 -30.84 2.17 -14.18
C ALA A 28 -31.16 1.01 -13.22
N LYS A 29 -30.19 0.64 -12.37
CA LYS A 29 -30.36 -0.38 -11.35
C LYS A 29 -31.39 0.14 -10.34
N THR A 30 -32.49 -0.59 -10.19
CA THR A 30 -33.58 -0.23 -9.28
C THR A 30 -33.04 -0.17 -7.86
N GLN A 31 -33.20 0.96 -7.16
CA GLN A 31 -32.92 1.01 -5.72
C GLN A 31 -33.85 0.04 -5.00
N VAL A 32 -33.28 -0.98 -4.37
CA VAL A 32 -34.00 -1.90 -3.50
C VAL A 32 -33.56 -1.66 -2.07
N THR A 33 -34.52 -1.66 -1.15
CA THR A 33 -34.26 -1.52 0.28
C THR A 33 -33.41 -2.71 0.77
N PRO A 34 -32.25 -2.49 1.42
CA PRO A 34 -31.40 -3.56 1.92
C PRO A 34 -32.13 -4.48 2.90
N ASN A 35 -32.07 -5.80 2.68
CA ASN A 35 -32.42 -6.79 3.70
C ASN A 35 -31.18 -7.05 4.58
N LEU A 36 -30.90 -6.12 5.49
CA LEU A 36 -29.82 -6.32 6.47
C LEU A 36 -30.19 -7.47 7.42
N ILE A 37 -29.23 -8.35 7.70
CA ILE A 37 -29.38 -9.44 8.68
C ILE A 37 -29.56 -8.88 10.09
N ASN A 38 -28.90 -7.75 10.35
CA ASN A 38 -29.09 -6.96 11.54
C ASN A 38 -29.69 -5.58 11.19
N THR A 39 -30.85 -5.30 11.77
CA THR A 39 -31.54 -4.01 11.69
C THR A 39 -31.52 -3.24 13.01
N GLY A 40 -30.98 -3.84 14.07
CA GLY A 40 -30.82 -3.27 15.41
C GLY A 40 -29.37 -3.20 15.88
N ASP A 41 -29.15 -3.03 17.19
CA ASP A 41 -27.81 -2.99 17.76
C ASP A 41 -27.16 -4.38 17.87
N VAL A 42 -25.84 -4.42 18.00
CA VAL A 42 -25.09 -5.65 18.30
C VAL A 42 -24.50 -5.53 19.69
N GLU A 43 -24.64 -6.59 20.48
CA GLU A 43 -23.95 -6.76 21.75
C GLU A 43 -22.90 -7.87 21.62
N ILE A 44 -21.69 -7.59 22.10
CA ILE A 44 -20.57 -8.53 22.08
C ILE A 44 -20.16 -8.85 23.52
N ASP A 45 -20.35 -10.12 23.89
CA ASP A 45 -19.89 -10.69 25.14
C ASP A 45 -18.47 -11.24 24.94
N THR A 46 -17.54 -10.73 25.75
CA THR A 46 -16.14 -11.17 25.76
C THR A 46 -15.71 -11.75 27.10
N ASP A 47 -16.56 -11.64 28.13
CA ASP A 47 -16.25 -11.99 29.50
C ASP A 47 -16.94 -13.30 29.88
N GLY A 48 -16.37 -14.43 29.44
CA GLY A 48 -16.88 -15.78 29.70
C GLY A 48 -16.86 -16.25 31.16
N SER A 49 -17.01 -15.34 32.13
CA SER A 49 -17.10 -15.56 33.56
C SER A 49 -18.39 -16.28 33.96
N ASP A 50 -19.48 -16.07 33.23
CA ASP A 50 -20.78 -16.72 33.37
C ASP A 50 -21.23 -17.43 32.07
N GLY A 51 -20.28 -17.70 31.17
CA GLY A 51 -20.53 -18.24 29.84
C GLY A 51 -20.58 -17.14 28.79
N TYR A 52 -20.44 -17.49 27.52
CA TYR A 52 -20.53 -16.52 26.41
C TYR A 52 -21.97 -16.48 25.90
N SER A 53 -22.65 -15.38 26.15
CA SER A 53 -24.06 -15.17 25.83
C SER A 53 -24.27 -14.57 24.43
N GLY A 54 -25.34 -15.00 23.76
CA GLY A 54 -25.75 -14.41 22.48
C GLY A 54 -26.48 -15.38 21.57
N ASP A 55 -27.00 -14.85 20.46
CA ASP A 55 -27.62 -15.65 19.40
C ASP A 55 -26.59 -16.57 18.73
N TYR A 56 -25.33 -16.13 18.66
CA TYR A 56 -24.21 -16.88 18.13
C TYR A 56 -22.99 -16.74 19.03
N VAL A 57 -22.06 -17.70 18.93
CA VAL A 57 -20.74 -17.60 19.54
C VAL A 57 -19.68 -17.86 18.48
N VAL A 58 -18.79 -16.88 18.28
CA VAL A 58 -17.62 -17.02 17.41
C VAL A 58 -16.48 -17.58 18.22
N ILE A 59 -15.93 -18.72 17.78
CA ILE A 59 -14.80 -19.41 18.40
C ILE A 59 -13.64 -19.37 17.42
N TYR A 60 -12.49 -18.82 17.81
CA TYR A 60 -11.35 -18.70 16.90
C TYR A 60 -10.00 -18.98 17.56
N ASN A 61 -9.04 -19.37 16.73
CA ASN A 61 -7.66 -19.55 17.13
C ASN A 61 -6.86 -18.25 16.84
N PRO A 62 -6.35 -17.56 17.88
CA PRO A 62 -5.68 -16.26 17.72
C PRO A 62 -4.29 -16.33 17.09
N SER A 63 -3.75 -17.53 16.81
CA SER A 63 -2.47 -17.70 16.13
C SER A 63 -2.47 -17.05 14.75
N THR A 64 -1.40 -16.33 14.40
CA THR A 64 -1.18 -15.76 13.06
C THR A 64 -0.30 -16.65 12.18
N SER A 65 -0.28 -17.95 12.50
CA SER A 65 0.40 -19.01 11.76
C SER A 65 -0.64 -20.03 11.35
N SER A 66 -0.52 -20.64 10.18
CA SER A 66 -1.41 -21.73 9.75
C SER A 66 -1.31 -22.97 10.65
N TYR A 67 -0.24 -23.10 11.44
CA TYR A 67 0.00 -24.22 12.33
C TYR A 67 -0.51 -23.98 13.77
N GLY A 68 -0.69 -25.07 14.50
CA GLY A 68 -1.04 -25.04 15.93
C GLY A 68 -2.54 -25.16 16.15
N ASP A 69 -3.12 -26.24 15.63
CA ASP A 69 -4.53 -26.56 15.80
C ASP A 69 -4.94 -26.62 17.27
N MET A 70 -6.11 -26.07 17.57
CA MET A 70 -6.70 -26.07 18.91
C MET A 70 -8.03 -26.79 18.89
N SER A 71 -8.21 -27.76 19.79
CA SER A 71 -9.45 -28.52 19.91
C SER A 71 -10.54 -27.69 20.56
N THR A 72 -11.76 -27.76 20.03
CA THR A 72 -12.96 -27.23 20.69
C THR A 72 -13.44 -28.11 21.85
N GLY A 73 -12.84 -29.28 22.06
CA GLY A 73 -13.46 -30.34 22.86
C GLY A 73 -14.78 -30.83 22.25
N ASN A 74 -15.56 -31.57 23.03
CA ASN A 74 -16.87 -32.09 22.61
C ASN A 74 -17.99 -31.10 22.95
N MET A 75 -18.63 -30.53 21.93
CA MET A 75 -19.70 -29.54 22.02
C MET A 75 -21.10 -30.15 21.97
N SER A 76 -21.23 -31.48 21.98
CA SER A 76 -22.53 -32.17 21.91
C SER A 76 -23.47 -31.69 23.02
N GLY A 77 -24.65 -31.20 22.62
CA GLY A 77 -25.67 -30.68 23.54
C GLY A 77 -25.41 -29.26 24.07
N LEU A 78 -24.32 -28.61 23.65
CA LEU A 78 -24.03 -27.19 23.94
C LEU A 78 -24.40 -26.27 22.78
N ILE A 79 -24.55 -26.82 21.57
CA ILE A 79 -24.88 -26.07 20.36
C ILE A 79 -26.09 -26.69 19.65
N GLU A 80 -26.85 -25.87 18.93
CA GLU A 80 -27.89 -26.34 18.03
C GLU A 80 -27.26 -27.12 16.87
N THR A 81 -27.65 -28.38 16.70
CA THR A 81 -27.15 -29.26 15.62
C THR A 81 -28.15 -29.43 14.48
N GLU A 82 -29.38 -28.95 14.64
CA GLU A 82 -30.42 -28.91 13.61
C GLU A 82 -30.66 -27.45 13.22
N VAL A 83 -30.13 -27.02 12.07
CA VAL A 83 -30.47 -25.69 11.52
C VAL A 83 -31.94 -25.71 11.11
N GLY A 84 -32.67 -24.62 11.35
CA GLY A 84 -34.06 -24.45 10.93
C GLY A 84 -34.22 -24.85 9.46
N VAL A 85 -34.99 -25.90 9.23
CA VAL A 85 -34.97 -26.69 7.98
C VAL A 85 -35.42 -25.86 6.78
N GLY A 86 -34.46 -25.35 6.02
CA GLY A 86 -34.60 -24.89 4.64
C GLY A 86 -33.74 -25.75 3.72
N ALA A 87 -34.17 -27.00 3.50
CA ALA A 87 -33.57 -28.00 2.59
C ALA A 87 -32.40 -28.84 3.14
N THR A 88 -32.70 -29.70 4.12
CA THR A 88 -31.96 -30.97 4.28
C THR A 88 -32.05 -31.78 2.97
N GLY A 89 -30.91 -32.06 2.34
CA GLY A 89 -30.79 -33.10 1.32
C GLY A 89 -30.73 -32.65 -0.15
N ALA A 90 -30.26 -31.45 -0.46
CA ALA A 90 -29.81 -31.19 -1.83
C ALA A 90 -28.52 -32.00 -2.09
N ASN A 91 -28.54 -32.83 -3.13
CA ASN A 91 -27.37 -33.53 -3.66
C ASN A 91 -26.13 -32.62 -3.65
N ARG A 92 -24.94 -33.22 -3.50
CA ARG A 92 -23.66 -32.69 -4.01
C ARG A 92 -23.69 -32.55 -5.54
N GLY A 93 -24.76 -31.98 -6.09
CA GLY A 93 -24.87 -31.63 -7.48
C GLY A 93 -24.02 -30.40 -7.67
N SER A 94 -23.07 -30.49 -8.60
CA SER A 94 -22.29 -29.37 -9.13
C SER A 94 -23.08 -28.06 -9.06
N LEU A 95 -22.47 -27.03 -8.46
CA LEU A 95 -22.97 -25.66 -8.46
C LEU A 95 -23.62 -25.37 -9.83
N PRO A 96 -24.85 -24.82 -9.89
CA PRO A 96 -25.46 -24.46 -11.16
C PRO A 96 -24.54 -23.49 -11.87
N VAL A 97 -24.19 -23.88 -13.08
CA VAL A 97 -23.08 -23.31 -13.83
C VAL A 97 -23.51 -21.96 -14.39
N SER A 98 -22.88 -20.86 -13.93
CA SER A 98 -22.93 -19.61 -14.70
C SER A 98 -22.26 -19.88 -16.03
N ASP A 99 -22.81 -19.44 -17.16
CA ASP A 99 -22.27 -19.83 -18.47
C ASP A 99 -20.82 -19.38 -18.69
N LYS A 100 -20.36 -18.31 -18.01
CA LYS A 100 -18.96 -17.84 -18.04
C LYS A 100 -18.02 -18.66 -17.15
N GLY A 101 -18.55 -19.32 -16.11
CA GLY A 101 -17.75 -20.03 -15.11
C GLY A 101 -17.07 -19.13 -14.08
N TYR A 102 -16.29 -19.73 -13.16
CA TYR A 102 -15.56 -19.01 -12.11
C TYR A 102 -14.13 -18.67 -12.52
N VAL A 103 -13.55 -17.61 -11.95
CA VAL A 103 -12.14 -17.28 -12.18
C VAL A 103 -11.27 -18.23 -11.38
N VAL A 104 -10.35 -18.90 -12.07
CA VAL A 104 -9.26 -19.70 -11.51
C VAL A 104 -8.05 -18.79 -11.42
N ASP A 105 -7.55 -18.65 -10.21
CA ASP A 105 -6.28 -17.97 -9.95
C ASP A 105 -5.18 -19.03 -9.86
N ILE A 106 -4.09 -18.75 -10.57
CA ILE A 106 -2.94 -19.63 -10.74
C ILE A 106 -1.63 -18.96 -10.33
N ASP A 107 -1.65 -17.70 -9.90
CA ASP A 107 -0.46 -16.89 -9.63
C ASP A 107 0.36 -17.48 -8.50
N SER A 108 -0.31 -18.04 -7.48
CA SER A 108 0.34 -18.80 -6.42
C SER A 108 1.08 -20.05 -6.93
N GLU A 109 0.52 -20.76 -7.91
CA GLU A 109 1.11 -21.96 -8.49
C GLU A 109 2.30 -21.62 -9.39
N LEU A 110 2.18 -20.54 -10.16
CA LEU A 110 3.24 -20.00 -11.01
C LEU A 110 4.38 -19.43 -10.16
N ALA A 111 4.09 -18.69 -9.09
CA ALA A 111 5.10 -18.18 -8.17
C ALA A 111 5.91 -19.31 -7.52
N GLU A 112 5.27 -20.43 -7.15
CA GLU A 112 5.97 -21.61 -6.62
C GLU A 112 6.79 -22.34 -7.70
N ALA A 113 6.32 -22.36 -8.95
CA ALA A 113 7.09 -22.89 -10.08
C ALA A 113 8.33 -22.02 -10.36
N ASP A 114 8.18 -20.70 -10.37
CA ASP A 114 9.24 -19.71 -10.58
C ASP A 114 10.30 -19.79 -9.46
N LYS A 115 9.87 -19.90 -8.20
CA LYS A 115 10.78 -20.12 -7.05
C LYS A 115 11.60 -21.40 -7.22
N LYS A 116 10.99 -22.49 -7.66
CA LYS A 116 11.70 -23.77 -7.92
C LYS A 116 12.65 -23.67 -9.11
N ALA A 117 12.29 -22.90 -10.12
CA ALA A 117 13.12 -22.62 -11.29
C ALA A 117 14.26 -21.62 -10.99
N GLY A 118 14.20 -20.93 -9.85
CA GLY A 118 15.21 -19.92 -9.45
C GLY A 118 15.12 -18.64 -10.27
N VAL A 119 13.91 -18.29 -10.73
CA VAL A 119 13.67 -17.10 -11.55
C VAL A 119 13.61 -15.87 -10.65
N ASP A 120 14.59 -14.97 -10.79
CA ASP A 120 14.59 -13.66 -10.15
C ASP A 120 14.93 -12.57 -11.17
N SER A 121 13.94 -11.72 -11.44
CA SER A 121 13.96 -10.71 -12.50
C SER A 121 13.75 -9.31 -11.96
N ARG A 122 13.88 -9.11 -10.64
CA ARG A 122 13.58 -7.83 -9.92
C ARG A 122 14.58 -6.71 -10.19
N SER A 123 15.25 -6.75 -11.33
CA SER A 123 16.45 -5.99 -11.65
C SER A 123 16.29 -4.47 -11.77
N ASN A 124 15.11 -3.85 -11.53
CA ASN A 124 14.92 -2.39 -11.53
C ASN A 124 13.51 -2.00 -11.07
N ILE A 125 13.31 -1.65 -9.80
CA ILE A 125 12.02 -1.15 -9.30
C ILE A 125 11.88 0.34 -9.66
N GLY A 126 10.82 0.71 -10.38
CA GLY A 126 10.51 2.12 -10.71
C GLY A 126 11.51 2.85 -11.61
N SER A 127 12.57 2.18 -12.07
CA SER A 127 13.67 2.79 -12.85
C SER A 127 13.67 2.26 -14.28
N ILE A 128 13.89 3.14 -15.27
CA ILE A 128 13.91 2.78 -16.69
C ILE A 128 15.22 2.05 -17.04
N GLY A 129 15.14 0.95 -17.78
CA GLY A 129 16.33 0.18 -18.20
C GLY A 129 17.27 0.98 -19.11
N THR A 130 18.58 0.72 -19.02
CA THR A 130 19.60 1.42 -19.84
C THR A 130 19.54 1.07 -21.35
N GLU A 131 18.86 -0.03 -21.68
CA GLU A 131 18.53 -0.47 -23.05
C GLU A 131 17.00 -0.55 -23.22
N SER A 132 16.26 0.45 -22.72
CA SER A 132 14.80 0.44 -22.73
C SER A 132 14.21 0.33 -24.14
N LEU A 133 13.31 -0.64 -24.33
CA LEU A 133 12.47 -0.78 -25.51
C LEU A 133 11.20 0.07 -25.31
N SER A 134 10.95 0.96 -26.26
CA SER A 134 9.74 1.79 -26.29
C SER A 134 9.07 1.62 -27.65
N PHE A 135 7.74 1.59 -27.64
CA PHE A 135 6.94 1.24 -28.81
C PHE A 135 5.95 2.35 -29.15
N ASN A 136 5.52 2.40 -30.40
CA ASN A 136 4.43 3.21 -30.89
C ASN A 136 3.29 2.32 -31.34
N VAL A 137 2.09 2.87 -31.46
CA VAL A 137 0.94 2.16 -32.04
C VAL A 137 1.30 1.67 -33.44
N GLY A 138 1.06 0.38 -33.70
CA GLY A 138 1.42 -0.34 -34.93
C GLY A 138 2.81 -0.97 -34.94
N ASP A 139 3.65 -0.74 -33.93
CA ASP A 139 4.92 -1.47 -33.79
C ASP A 139 4.63 -2.92 -33.35
N THR A 140 5.45 -3.87 -33.81
CA THR A 140 5.34 -5.28 -33.43
C THR A 140 6.51 -5.73 -32.55
N HIS A 141 6.24 -6.72 -31.69
CA HIS A 141 7.24 -7.34 -30.83
C HIS A 141 6.91 -8.82 -30.60
N VAL A 142 7.93 -9.66 -30.42
CA VAL A 142 7.75 -11.08 -30.12
C VAL A 142 7.87 -11.29 -28.62
N PHE A 143 6.77 -11.70 -27.99
CA PHE A 143 6.73 -12.06 -26.58
C PHE A 143 6.88 -13.57 -26.41
N SER A 144 7.69 -13.98 -25.43
CA SER A 144 7.71 -15.33 -24.89
C SER A 144 6.60 -15.48 -23.86
N LEU A 145 5.60 -16.31 -24.16
CA LEU A 145 4.47 -16.62 -23.29
C LEU A 145 4.73 -17.91 -22.49
N TYR A 146 4.03 -18.08 -21.37
CA TYR A 146 4.03 -19.34 -20.63
C TYR A 146 3.38 -20.46 -21.46
N SER A 147 4.16 -21.51 -21.76
CA SER A 147 3.80 -22.48 -22.80
C SER A 147 2.49 -23.24 -22.53
N SER A 148 2.11 -23.43 -21.27
CA SER A 148 0.90 -24.17 -20.90
C SER A 148 -0.39 -23.40 -21.19
N TYR A 149 -0.31 -22.08 -21.36
CA TYR A 149 -1.45 -21.19 -21.61
C TYR A 149 -1.35 -20.46 -22.96
N CYS A 150 -0.39 -20.87 -23.80
CA CYS A 150 -0.20 -20.29 -25.11
C CYS A 150 -1.18 -20.93 -26.11
N PRO A 151 -2.02 -20.15 -26.81
CA PRO A 151 -2.97 -20.70 -27.78
C PRO A 151 -2.29 -21.20 -29.06
N LEU A 152 -0.99 -20.95 -29.23
CA LEU A 152 -0.22 -21.35 -30.40
C LEU A 152 0.79 -22.46 -30.07
N PRO A 153 1.14 -23.32 -31.04
CA PRO A 153 2.13 -24.39 -30.82
C PRO A 153 3.54 -23.88 -30.47
N ASN A 154 3.82 -22.61 -30.76
CA ASN A 154 5.07 -21.94 -30.42
C ASN A 154 4.76 -20.87 -29.38
N SER A 155 5.46 -20.91 -28.24
CA SER A 155 5.28 -19.96 -27.14
C SER A 155 5.91 -18.59 -27.40
N ASN A 156 6.69 -18.43 -28.47
CA ASN A 156 7.12 -17.12 -28.96
C ASN A 156 6.10 -16.60 -29.97
N VAL A 157 5.33 -15.60 -29.56
CA VAL A 157 4.19 -15.07 -30.30
C VAL A 157 4.44 -13.60 -30.63
N GLU A 158 4.18 -13.21 -31.87
CA GLU A 158 4.27 -11.82 -32.30
C GLU A 158 2.98 -11.08 -31.95
N PHE A 159 3.13 -9.91 -31.33
CA PHE A 159 2.06 -9.00 -30.96
C PHE A 159 2.28 -7.64 -31.62
N GLU A 160 1.20 -6.90 -31.82
CA GLU A 160 1.16 -5.51 -32.28
C GLU A 160 0.61 -4.60 -31.18
N VAL A 161 1.20 -3.40 -31.03
CA VAL A 161 0.68 -2.36 -30.13
C VAL A 161 -0.57 -1.74 -30.74
N LEU A 162 -1.72 -1.95 -30.10
CA LEU A 162 -2.98 -1.30 -30.50
C LEU A 162 -3.18 0.07 -29.83
N ALA A 163 -2.73 0.22 -28.58
CA ALA A 163 -2.83 1.47 -27.84
C ALA A 163 -1.61 1.73 -26.97
N LYS A 164 -1.27 3.01 -26.82
CA LYS A 164 -0.20 3.51 -25.96
C LYS A 164 -0.77 4.50 -24.97
N GLY A 165 -0.84 4.08 -23.70
CA GLY A 165 -1.17 4.93 -22.57
C GLY A 165 0.05 5.70 -22.05
N GLU A 166 -0.18 6.51 -21.03
CA GLU A 166 0.87 7.16 -20.24
C GLU A 166 1.76 6.10 -19.56
N HIS A 167 1.15 5.05 -19.00
CA HIS A 167 1.80 4.03 -18.17
C HIS A 167 1.67 2.59 -18.70
N CYS A 168 1.04 2.36 -19.84
CA CYS A 168 0.93 1.01 -20.41
C CYS A 168 0.96 0.98 -21.95
N TYR A 169 1.19 -0.22 -22.47
CA TYR A 169 0.95 -0.63 -23.85
C TYR A 169 -0.11 -1.73 -23.85
N ILE A 170 -1.10 -1.62 -24.74
CA ILE A 170 -2.07 -2.68 -24.98
C ILE A 170 -1.70 -3.42 -26.25
N TRP A 171 -1.49 -4.72 -26.13
CA TRP A 171 -1.00 -5.59 -27.18
C TRP A 171 -2.05 -6.61 -27.62
N THR A 172 -2.10 -6.88 -28.92
CA THR A 172 -2.92 -7.95 -29.53
C THR A 172 -2.01 -8.87 -30.34
N PRO A 173 -2.25 -10.19 -30.38
CA PRO A 173 -1.46 -11.12 -31.20
C PRO A 173 -1.71 -10.89 -32.69
N THR A 174 -0.66 -10.95 -33.53
CA THR A 174 -0.78 -10.77 -35.00
C THR A 174 -1.29 -12.02 -35.74
N SER A 175 -1.41 -13.14 -35.03
CA SER A 175 -1.83 -14.42 -35.60
C SER A 175 -3.34 -14.45 -35.88
N THR A 176 -3.71 -14.82 -37.11
CA THR A 176 -5.11 -15.00 -37.51
C THR A 176 -5.64 -16.42 -37.21
N ALA A 177 -5.03 -17.15 -36.28
CA ALA A 177 -5.49 -18.48 -35.92
C ALA A 177 -6.80 -18.38 -35.11
N ALA A 178 -7.75 -19.28 -35.39
CA ALA A 178 -9.12 -19.17 -34.89
C ALA A 178 -9.27 -19.26 -33.34
N ASN A 179 -8.23 -19.70 -32.64
CA ASN A 179 -8.22 -19.87 -31.18
C ASN A 179 -7.39 -18.80 -30.45
N VAL A 180 -7.05 -17.69 -31.11
CA VAL A 180 -6.22 -16.63 -30.54
C VAL A 180 -7.04 -15.44 -30.02
N TYR A 181 -8.22 -15.19 -30.61
CA TYR A 181 -9.17 -14.13 -30.26
C TYR A 181 -8.53 -12.73 -30.09
N PRO A 182 -7.96 -12.13 -31.16
CA PRO A 182 -7.36 -10.81 -31.09
C PRO A 182 -8.35 -9.73 -30.62
N LEU A 183 -7.90 -8.80 -29.78
CA LEU A 183 -8.75 -7.79 -29.13
C LEU A 183 -9.43 -6.86 -30.14
N ASP A 184 -8.71 -6.45 -31.18
CA ASP A 184 -9.17 -5.60 -32.28
C ASP A 184 -10.18 -6.29 -33.21
N GLU A 185 -10.14 -7.62 -33.32
CA GLU A 185 -11.16 -8.38 -34.04
C GLU A 185 -12.47 -8.49 -33.25
N ILE A 186 -12.41 -8.40 -31.90
CA ILE A 186 -13.58 -8.33 -31.03
C ILE A 186 -14.21 -6.93 -31.12
N ASP A 187 -13.42 -5.89 -30.83
CA ASP A 187 -13.81 -4.48 -31.00
C ASP A 187 -12.57 -3.57 -31.06
N GLU A 188 -12.42 -2.80 -32.14
CA GLU A 188 -11.27 -1.91 -32.38
C GLU A 188 -11.10 -0.80 -31.31
N SER A 189 -12.16 -0.47 -30.56
CA SER A 189 -12.13 0.58 -29.54
C SER A 189 -11.57 0.11 -28.20
N PHE A 190 -11.56 -1.20 -27.94
CA PHE A 190 -11.23 -1.75 -26.63
C PHE A 190 -9.80 -1.48 -26.20
N ALA A 191 -8.85 -1.46 -27.13
CA ALA A 191 -7.45 -1.22 -26.76
C ALA A 191 -7.24 0.15 -26.11
N GLN A 192 -7.80 1.23 -26.69
CA GLN A 192 -7.67 2.56 -26.09
C GLN A 192 -8.45 2.66 -24.78
N ILE A 193 -9.62 2.03 -24.70
CA ILE A 193 -10.43 1.98 -23.48
C ILE A 193 -9.64 1.32 -22.33
N CYS A 194 -8.98 0.19 -22.59
CA CYS A 194 -8.17 -0.49 -21.57
C CYS A 194 -6.96 0.34 -21.14
N ALA A 195 -6.29 1.02 -22.09
CA ALA A 195 -5.16 1.89 -21.78
C ALA A 195 -5.58 3.05 -20.86
N ASP A 196 -6.66 3.76 -21.24
CA ASP A 196 -7.19 4.88 -20.47
C ASP A 196 -7.66 4.43 -19.08
N GLU A 197 -8.29 3.25 -18.98
CA GLU A 197 -8.75 2.68 -17.72
C GLU A 197 -7.57 2.35 -16.79
N PHE A 198 -6.53 1.68 -17.30
CA PHE A 198 -5.33 1.36 -16.52
C PHE A 198 -4.63 2.62 -16.01
N ASP A 199 -4.40 3.59 -16.89
CA ASP A 199 -3.77 4.87 -16.54
C ASP A 199 -4.56 5.61 -15.45
N SER A 200 -5.90 5.52 -15.48
CA SER A 200 -6.76 6.13 -14.45
C SER A 200 -6.54 5.54 -13.05
N LYS A 201 -6.09 4.28 -12.95
CA LYS A 201 -5.85 3.59 -11.67
C LYS A 201 -4.38 3.56 -11.27
N PHE A 202 -3.46 3.82 -12.18
CA PHE A 202 -2.02 3.66 -11.96
C PHE A 202 -1.52 4.38 -10.71
N ALA A 203 -1.85 5.67 -10.54
CA ALA A 203 -1.44 6.45 -9.38
C ALA A 203 -2.05 5.91 -8.06
N LEU A 204 -3.30 5.44 -8.11
CA LEU A 204 -3.95 4.83 -6.94
C LEU A 204 -3.27 3.51 -6.57
N MET A 205 -2.96 2.66 -7.55
CA MET A 205 -2.25 1.39 -7.35
C MET A 205 -0.87 1.61 -6.72
N GLN A 206 -0.07 2.53 -7.27
CA GLN A 206 1.27 2.78 -6.75
C GLN A 206 1.25 3.40 -5.35
N SER A 207 0.36 4.37 -5.11
CA SER A 207 0.21 4.96 -3.78
C SER A 207 -0.31 3.95 -2.75
N SER A 208 -1.12 2.98 -3.16
CA SER A 208 -1.71 1.97 -2.28
C SER A 208 -0.79 0.80 -1.97
N PHE A 209 0.01 0.33 -2.94
CA PHE A 209 0.74 -0.94 -2.80
C PHE A 209 2.26 -0.82 -2.97
N GLY A 210 2.72 0.08 -3.83
CA GLY A 210 4.15 0.18 -4.14
C GLY A 210 4.42 0.29 -5.63
N ASP A 211 5.71 0.33 -5.96
CA ASP A 211 6.19 0.48 -7.33
C ASP A 211 6.52 -0.90 -7.92
N HIS A 212 6.50 -1.01 -9.24
CA HIS A 212 6.76 -2.26 -9.94
C HIS A 212 8.15 -2.30 -10.59
N ALA A 213 8.63 -3.49 -10.88
CA ALA A 213 9.85 -3.74 -11.63
C ALA A 213 9.63 -3.48 -13.12
N ASN A 214 10.55 -2.76 -13.74
CA ASN A 214 10.57 -2.52 -15.19
C ASN A 214 11.32 -3.59 -15.99
N GLY A 215 11.95 -4.57 -15.31
CA GLY A 215 12.84 -5.51 -15.96
C GLY A 215 14.08 -4.84 -16.55
N SER A 216 14.83 -5.59 -17.37
CA SER A 216 16.08 -5.14 -17.99
C SER A 216 15.89 -4.18 -19.17
N GLN A 217 14.72 -4.23 -19.82
CA GLN A 217 14.39 -3.56 -21.07
C GLN A 217 13.13 -2.69 -21.00
N GLY A 218 12.42 -2.59 -19.86
CA GLY A 218 11.21 -1.76 -19.77
C GLY A 218 11.49 -0.26 -19.81
N ASP A 219 10.56 0.49 -20.40
CA ASP A 219 10.60 1.96 -20.54
C ASP A 219 9.79 2.71 -19.45
N GLY A 220 9.33 2.00 -18.42
CA GLY A 220 8.44 2.55 -17.38
C GLY A 220 6.96 2.22 -17.61
N ARG A 221 6.60 1.66 -18.78
CA ARG A 221 5.24 1.20 -19.07
C ARG A 221 5.08 -0.30 -18.88
N LEU A 222 3.86 -0.69 -18.52
CA LEU A 222 3.43 -2.08 -18.44
C LEU A 222 2.98 -2.62 -19.80
N ASN A 223 3.40 -3.83 -20.17
CA ASN A 223 2.90 -4.51 -21.37
C ASN A 223 1.71 -5.36 -20.99
N ILE A 224 0.51 -4.97 -21.41
CA ILE A 224 -0.72 -5.72 -21.14
C ILE A 224 -1.09 -6.48 -22.40
N LEU A 225 -0.92 -7.80 -22.35
CA LEU A 225 -1.09 -8.71 -23.48
C LEU A 225 -2.51 -9.29 -23.43
N TYR A 226 -3.37 -8.87 -24.36
CA TYR A 226 -4.71 -9.43 -24.52
C TYR A 226 -4.67 -10.54 -25.57
N TYR A 227 -4.95 -11.77 -25.16
CA TYR A 227 -5.05 -12.94 -26.04
C TYR A 227 -5.84 -14.06 -25.35
N ASN A 228 -6.23 -15.10 -26.08
CA ASN A 228 -6.87 -16.27 -25.49
C ASN A 228 -5.88 -17.07 -24.65
N ILE A 229 -6.07 -17.08 -23.33
CA ILE A 229 -5.32 -17.92 -22.40
C ILE A 229 -5.86 -19.35 -22.55
N ASP A 230 -5.09 -20.22 -23.22
CA ASP A 230 -5.55 -21.58 -23.55
C ASP A 230 -5.50 -22.49 -22.31
N ASP A 231 -6.55 -22.42 -21.51
CA ASP A 231 -6.76 -23.17 -20.26
C ASP A 231 -7.73 -24.35 -20.44
N GLY A 232 -8.21 -24.58 -21.66
CA GLY A 232 -9.20 -25.61 -21.98
C GLY A 232 -10.62 -25.29 -21.53
N TRP A 233 -10.95 -24.02 -21.30
CA TRP A 233 -12.27 -23.60 -20.84
C TRP A 233 -13.40 -24.07 -21.76
N THR A 234 -14.53 -24.41 -21.12
CA THR A 234 -15.81 -24.64 -21.78
C THR A 234 -16.91 -23.97 -20.96
N PRO A 235 -18.04 -23.55 -21.57
CA PRO A 235 -19.12 -22.87 -20.87
C PRO A 235 -19.46 -23.50 -19.53
N GLY A 236 -19.28 -22.69 -18.48
CA GLY A 236 -19.52 -23.05 -17.10
C GLY A 236 -18.38 -23.65 -16.28
N ASN A 237 -17.27 -24.05 -16.90
CA ASN A 237 -16.09 -24.45 -16.13
C ASN A 237 -15.28 -23.23 -15.69
N GLY A 238 -14.37 -23.41 -14.71
CA GLY A 238 -13.46 -22.35 -14.33
C GLY A 238 -12.51 -21.97 -15.46
N TYR A 239 -12.10 -20.70 -15.52
CA TYR A 239 -11.11 -20.19 -16.47
C TYR A 239 -10.07 -19.30 -15.79
N VAL A 240 -8.87 -19.24 -16.37
CA VAL A 240 -7.81 -18.32 -15.97
C VAL A 240 -8.06 -16.97 -16.63
N ALA A 241 -8.49 -15.98 -15.85
CA ALA A 241 -8.84 -14.66 -16.39
C ALA A 241 -7.62 -13.80 -16.77
N GLY A 242 -6.49 -14.09 -16.13
CA GLY A 242 -5.23 -13.40 -16.30
C GLY A 242 -4.20 -14.01 -15.36
N PHE A 243 -2.95 -13.62 -15.53
CA PHE A 243 -1.88 -13.97 -14.61
C PHE A 243 -0.66 -13.06 -14.82
N PHE A 244 0.14 -12.94 -13.77
CA PHE A 244 1.51 -12.45 -13.80
C PHE A 244 2.50 -13.57 -13.46
N THR A 245 3.62 -13.64 -14.17
CA THR A 245 4.72 -14.55 -13.81
C THR A 245 6.07 -13.84 -13.82
N ALA A 246 6.94 -14.21 -12.88
CA ALA A 246 8.30 -13.73 -12.89
C ALA A 246 9.07 -14.27 -14.10
N SER A 247 8.69 -15.45 -14.61
CA SER A 247 9.23 -16.06 -15.83
C SER A 247 8.98 -15.23 -17.09
N ASP A 248 7.79 -14.65 -17.24
CA ASP A 248 7.47 -13.79 -18.39
C ASP A 248 8.27 -12.49 -18.32
N LEU A 249 8.34 -11.88 -17.14
CA LEU A 249 9.21 -10.73 -16.89
C LEU A 249 10.69 -11.07 -17.20
N ALA A 250 11.17 -12.25 -16.79
CA ALA A 250 12.54 -12.70 -17.05
C ALA A 250 12.84 -12.86 -18.53
N SER A 251 11.93 -13.55 -19.23
CA SER A 251 12.13 -13.99 -20.61
C SER A 251 11.99 -12.84 -21.60
N ASN A 252 11.10 -11.89 -21.30
CA ASN A 252 10.84 -10.73 -22.15
C ASN A 252 11.67 -9.49 -21.77
N GLY A 253 12.25 -9.46 -20.57
CA GLY A 253 13.01 -8.31 -20.06
C GLY A 253 12.15 -7.08 -19.74
N MET A 254 10.83 -7.18 -19.87
CA MET A 254 9.86 -6.11 -19.63
C MET A 254 8.68 -6.65 -18.82
N PRO A 255 7.99 -5.84 -18.02
CA PRO A 255 6.85 -6.31 -17.25
C PRO A 255 5.67 -6.60 -18.18
N CYS A 256 5.13 -7.80 -18.05
CA CYS A 256 4.01 -8.31 -18.84
C CYS A 256 2.87 -8.74 -17.91
N LEU A 257 1.66 -8.31 -18.22
CA LEU A 257 0.44 -8.90 -17.69
C LEU A 257 -0.27 -9.65 -18.81
N ASN A 258 -0.68 -10.88 -18.56
CA ASN A 258 -1.44 -11.68 -19.51
C ASN A 258 -2.92 -11.58 -19.12
N ILE A 259 -3.78 -11.15 -20.05
CA ILE A 259 -5.20 -10.98 -19.82
C ILE A 259 -5.97 -11.79 -20.85
N ASP A 260 -6.89 -12.61 -20.36
CA ASP A 260 -7.67 -13.49 -21.20
C ASP A 260 -8.73 -12.73 -22.02
N THR A 261 -8.75 -12.98 -23.32
CA THR A 261 -9.83 -12.53 -24.21
C THR A 261 -11.00 -13.51 -24.28
N TYR A 262 -10.79 -14.80 -24.01
CA TYR A 262 -11.81 -15.85 -24.16
C TYR A 262 -11.76 -16.90 -23.03
N PRO A 263 -12.72 -16.88 -22.08
CA PRO A 263 -13.98 -16.14 -22.07
C PRO A 263 -13.92 -14.72 -21.48
N GLY A 264 -12.73 -14.21 -21.09
CA GLY A 264 -12.59 -12.98 -20.31
C GLY A 264 -13.29 -11.75 -20.87
N VAL A 265 -13.12 -11.46 -22.17
CA VAL A 265 -13.75 -10.33 -22.88
C VAL A 265 -14.94 -10.77 -23.72
N TYR A 266 -14.79 -11.89 -24.41
CA TYR A 266 -15.74 -12.41 -25.38
C TYR A 266 -16.03 -13.88 -25.08
N TYR A 267 -17.30 -14.29 -25.06
CA TYR A 267 -17.66 -15.71 -25.07
C TYR A 267 -19.06 -15.96 -25.64
N VAL A 268 -19.33 -17.22 -25.97
CA VAL A 268 -20.66 -17.68 -26.37
C VAL A 268 -21.24 -18.53 -25.25
N ASN A 269 -22.40 -18.12 -24.74
CA ASN A 269 -23.06 -18.79 -23.63
C ASN A 269 -23.73 -20.11 -24.07
N THR A 270 -24.31 -20.88 -23.13
CA THR A 270 -24.89 -22.20 -23.47
C THR A 270 -26.14 -22.09 -24.34
N GLU A 271 -26.77 -20.90 -24.40
CA GLU A 271 -27.91 -20.57 -25.23
C GLU A 271 -27.52 -20.05 -26.64
N GLY A 272 -26.23 -19.88 -26.90
CA GLY A 272 -25.70 -19.37 -28.17
C GLY A 272 -25.71 -17.84 -28.29
N GLU A 273 -25.92 -17.11 -27.20
CA GLU A 273 -25.77 -15.66 -27.14
C GLU A 273 -24.30 -15.28 -27.07
N VAL A 274 -23.92 -14.26 -27.85
CA VAL A 274 -22.58 -13.68 -27.81
C VAL A 274 -22.54 -12.61 -26.74
N ILE A 275 -21.65 -12.78 -25.77
CA ILE A 275 -21.42 -11.83 -24.69
C ILE A 275 -20.07 -11.17 -24.92
N ILE A 276 -20.04 -9.83 -24.90
CA ILE A 276 -18.84 -9.03 -25.08
C ILE A 276 -18.84 -7.94 -24.02
N ASP A 277 -17.86 -7.95 -23.13
CA ASP A 277 -17.65 -6.90 -22.14
C ASP A 277 -16.17 -6.86 -21.71
N VAL A 278 -15.44 -5.84 -22.15
CA VAL A 278 -14.04 -5.66 -21.77
C VAL A 278 -13.88 -5.24 -20.30
N ALA A 279 -14.91 -4.63 -19.71
CA ALA A 279 -14.86 -4.17 -18.33
C ALA A 279 -14.78 -5.32 -17.31
N ASP A 280 -15.16 -6.53 -17.73
CA ASP A 280 -14.99 -7.74 -16.92
C ASP A 280 -13.50 -8.07 -16.64
N THR A 281 -12.57 -7.51 -17.42
CA THR A 281 -11.13 -7.72 -17.25
C THR A 281 -10.46 -6.69 -16.35
N TYR A 282 -11.15 -5.60 -15.99
CA TYR A 282 -10.52 -4.50 -15.25
C TYR A 282 -10.08 -4.91 -13.84
N GLY A 283 -10.90 -5.70 -13.15
CA GLY A 283 -10.54 -6.28 -11.84
C GLY A 283 -9.31 -7.17 -11.94
N THR A 284 -9.28 -8.07 -12.94
CA THR A 284 -8.12 -8.93 -13.22
C THR A 284 -6.87 -8.11 -13.51
N MET A 285 -6.97 -7.07 -14.34
CA MET A 285 -5.83 -6.22 -14.69
C MET A 285 -5.15 -5.59 -13.47
N VAL A 286 -5.91 -5.05 -12.51
CA VAL A 286 -5.33 -4.50 -11.28
C VAL A 286 -4.86 -5.57 -10.30
N HIS A 287 -5.53 -6.74 -10.29
CA HIS A 287 -5.13 -7.92 -9.53
C HIS A 287 -3.74 -8.40 -9.94
N GLU A 288 -3.53 -8.64 -11.24
CA GLU A 288 -2.23 -9.07 -11.77
C GLU A 288 -1.15 -7.98 -11.62
N TYR A 289 -1.55 -6.72 -11.74
CA TYR A 289 -0.62 -5.62 -11.49
C TYR A 289 -0.16 -5.60 -10.02
N GLN A 290 -1.04 -5.93 -9.07
CA GLN A 290 -0.68 -6.04 -7.67
C GLN A 290 0.32 -7.17 -7.44
N HIS A 291 0.15 -8.33 -8.07
CA HIS A 291 1.13 -9.42 -8.00
C HIS A 291 2.51 -8.98 -8.49
N LEU A 292 2.57 -8.25 -9.61
CA LEU A 292 3.81 -7.67 -10.08
C LEU A 292 4.41 -6.70 -9.04
N ILE A 293 3.63 -5.81 -8.43
CA ILE A 293 4.09 -4.90 -7.37
C ILE A 293 4.62 -5.70 -6.16
N ASN A 294 3.90 -6.72 -5.70
CA ASN A 294 4.32 -7.54 -4.57
C ASN A 294 5.62 -8.29 -4.86
N TYR A 295 5.71 -8.92 -6.03
CA TYR A 295 6.94 -9.55 -6.51
C TYR A 295 8.10 -8.56 -6.49
N SER A 296 7.87 -7.36 -7.03
CA SER A 296 8.85 -6.28 -7.08
C SER A 296 9.33 -5.85 -5.69
N ALA A 297 8.41 -5.77 -4.72
CA ALA A 297 8.73 -5.37 -3.36
C ALA A 297 9.60 -6.38 -2.59
N GLY A 298 9.69 -7.64 -3.03
CA GLY A 298 10.39 -8.70 -2.32
C GLY A 298 9.60 -10.00 -2.20
N GLY A 299 8.31 -9.96 -2.52
CA GLY A 299 7.36 -11.03 -2.33
C GLY A 299 6.87 -11.13 -0.89
N SER A 300 5.79 -11.88 -0.71
CA SER A 300 5.16 -12.18 0.57
C SER A 300 4.63 -13.60 0.58
N ASP A 301 4.14 -14.07 1.73
CA ASP A 301 3.40 -15.33 1.79
C ASP A 301 2.17 -15.28 0.85
N THR A 302 1.77 -16.43 0.31
CA THR A 302 0.69 -16.53 -0.68
C THR A 302 -0.60 -15.89 -0.18
N TRP A 303 -1.04 -16.20 1.03
CA TRP A 303 -2.31 -15.71 1.55
C TRP A 303 -2.40 -14.17 1.59
N ILE A 304 -1.30 -13.50 1.94
CA ILE A 304 -1.27 -12.03 2.03
C ILE A 304 -1.04 -11.41 0.65
N ASN A 305 -0.33 -12.09 -0.26
CA ASN A 305 -0.27 -11.71 -1.67
C ASN A 305 -1.68 -11.66 -2.26
N GLU A 306 -2.45 -12.75 -2.13
CA GLU A 306 -3.83 -12.81 -2.62
C GLU A 306 -4.76 -11.83 -1.92
N CYS A 307 -4.56 -11.61 -0.61
CA CYS A 307 -5.27 -10.58 0.13
C CYS A 307 -5.03 -9.19 -0.47
N MET A 308 -3.79 -8.86 -0.82
CA MET A 308 -3.44 -7.56 -1.37
C MET A 308 -3.90 -7.40 -2.82
N SER A 309 -3.84 -8.45 -3.65
CA SER A 309 -4.44 -8.44 -4.98
C SER A 309 -5.96 -8.26 -4.93
N ALA A 310 -6.64 -8.97 -4.03
CA ALA A 310 -8.06 -8.74 -3.78
C ALA A 310 -8.35 -7.32 -3.25
N ALA A 311 -7.45 -6.75 -2.44
CA ALA A 311 -7.55 -5.36 -2.02
C ALA A 311 -7.50 -4.40 -3.21
N SER A 312 -6.65 -4.69 -4.22
CA SER A 312 -6.53 -3.84 -5.41
C SER A 312 -7.82 -3.81 -6.23
N GLU A 313 -8.47 -4.96 -6.38
CA GLU A 313 -9.79 -5.07 -7.00
C GLU A 313 -10.81 -4.23 -6.24
N GLU A 314 -10.89 -4.40 -4.91
CA GLU A 314 -11.90 -3.70 -4.10
C GLU A 314 -11.64 -2.18 -4.00
N ILE A 315 -10.38 -1.72 -4.08
CA ILE A 315 -10.01 -0.30 -4.09
C ILE A 315 -10.32 0.36 -5.44
N CYS A 316 -10.06 -0.33 -6.55
CA CYS A 316 -10.28 0.23 -7.88
C CYS A 316 -11.73 0.02 -8.37
N TYR A 317 -12.33 -1.10 -7.97
CA TYR A 317 -13.63 -1.63 -8.41
C TYR A 317 -14.40 -2.24 -7.22
N PRO A 318 -14.93 -1.43 -6.28
CA PRO A 318 -15.60 -1.94 -5.09
C PRO A 318 -16.66 -3.01 -5.40
N GLY A 319 -16.55 -4.15 -4.71
CA GLY A 319 -17.38 -5.35 -4.80
C GLY A 319 -17.23 -6.21 -6.06
N SER A 320 -16.30 -5.90 -6.97
CA SER A 320 -16.01 -6.79 -8.11
C SER A 320 -15.45 -8.12 -7.63
N SER A 321 -14.58 -8.08 -6.62
CA SER A 321 -13.85 -9.23 -6.10
C SER A 321 -14.77 -10.14 -5.31
N ILE A 322 -15.52 -9.55 -4.38
CA ILE A 322 -16.35 -10.30 -3.44
C ILE A 322 -17.57 -10.93 -4.14
N SER A 323 -18.14 -10.26 -5.16
CA SER A 323 -19.46 -10.61 -5.70
C SER A 323 -19.51 -11.97 -6.40
N ARG A 324 -18.41 -12.34 -7.07
CA ARG A 324 -18.25 -13.65 -7.71
C ARG A 324 -17.80 -14.73 -6.71
N ARG A 325 -16.96 -14.35 -5.73
CA ARG A 325 -16.28 -15.30 -4.82
C ARG A 325 -17.16 -15.76 -3.66
N VAL A 326 -18.03 -14.90 -3.11
CA VAL A 326 -18.90 -15.25 -1.96
C VAL A 326 -19.94 -16.33 -2.29
N GLN A 327 -20.26 -16.51 -3.57
CA GLN A 327 -21.16 -17.59 -4.03
C GLN A 327 -20.61 -18.98 -3.71
N SER A 328 -19.29 -19.13 -3.61
CA SER A 328 -18.65 -20.40 -3.24
C SER A 328 -19.03 -20.88 -1.84
N TRP A 329 -19.53 -19.98 -0.98
CA TRP A 329 -20.02 -20.37 0.33
C TRP A 329 -21.35 -21.10 0.16
N MET A 330 -22.28 -20.56 -0.64
CA MET A 330 -23.70 -20.94 -0.74
C MET A 330 -23.98 -22.22 -1.54
N ASN A 331 -24.98 -23.00 -1.09
CA ASN A 331 -25.64 -24.02 -1.92
C ASN A 331 -26.66 -23.40 -2.91
N TYR A 332 -26.44 -22.15 -3.33
CA TYR A 332 -27.37 -21.36 -4.14
C TYR A 332 -26.61 -20.58 -5.21
N SER A 333 -27.02 -20.73 -6.47
CA SER A 333 -26.50 -19.95 -7.60
C SER A 333 -27.38 -18.73 -7.85
N PHE A 334 -26.80 -17.55 -8.00
CA PHE A 334 -27.53 -16.41 -8.58
C PHE A 334 -27.65 -16.64 -10.09
N LYS A 335 -28.87 -16.89 -10.57
CA LYS A 335 -29.19 -17.07 -11.99
C LYS A 335 -29.44 -15.75 -12.71
N THR A 336 -29.75 -14.69 -11.96
CA THR A 336 -29.93 -13.35 -12.49
C THR A 336 -29.20 -12.30 -11.64
N ASN A 337 -28.89 -11.17 -12.27
CA ASN A 337 -28.40 -9.95 -11.61
C ASN A 337 -29.37 -9.35 -10.57
N ASN A 338 -30.48 -10.00 -10.23
CA ASN A 338 -31.40 -9.56 -9.17
C ASN A 338 -31.51 -10.57 -8.03
N ASP A 339 -30.91 -11.75 -8.13
CA ASP A 339 -31.12 -12.80 -7.13
C ASP A 339 -30.42 -12.48 -5.79
N TRP A 340 -29.43 -11.57 -5.78
CA TRP A 340 -28.78 -11.04 -4.57
C TRP A 340 -29.68 -10.08 -3.77
N LEU A 341 -30.86 -9.72 -4.28
CA LEU A 341 -31.82 -8.83 -3.62
C LEU A 341 -32.70 -9.54 -2.57
N THR A 342 -32.70 -10.88 -2.54
CA THR A 342 -33.54 -11.67 -1.62
C THR A 342 -32.78 -12.86 -1.02
N PRO A 343 -31.72 -12.65 -0.22
CA PRO A 343 -31.02 -13.75 0.42
C PRO A 343 -31.89 -14.47 1.48
N PRO A 344 -31.73 -15.79 1.67
CA PRO A 344 -32.24 -16.51 2.84
C PRO A 344 -31.73 -15.93 4.16
N ALA A 345 -32.51 -16.10 5.25
CA ALA A 345 -32.17 -15.53 6.56
C ALA A 345 -31.08 -16.33 7.33
N GLU A 346 -30.97 -17.65 7.09
CA GLU A 346 -29.96 -18.56 7.64
C GLU A 346 -29.61 -19.61 6.57
N HIS A 347 -28.35 -20.06 6.50
CA HIS A 347 -27.85 -20.96 5.46
C HIS A 347 -27.12 -22.18 6.04
N GLU A 348 -27.37 -23.38 5.47
CA GLU A 348 -26.48 -24.54 5.60
C GLU A 348 -25.52 -24.53 4.41
N TYR A 349 -24.24 -24.23 4.67
CA TYR A 349 -23.20 -24.12 3.65
C TYR A 349 -22.51 -25.48 3.44
N VAL A 350 -22.49 -26.00 2.20
CA VAL A 350 -21.99 -27.36 1.90
C VAL A 350 -20.74 -27.36 1.01
N SER A 351 -20.47 -26.28 0.26
CA SER A 351 -19.36 -26.22 -0.72
C SER A 351 -18.02 -25.79 -0.10
N ALA A 352 -17.98 -25.02 0.98
CA ALA A 352 -16.73 -24.59 1.65
C ALA A 352 -16.55 -25.19 3.05
N TRP A 353 -16.79 -26.51 3.16
CA TRP A 353 -16.86 -27.20 4.45
C TRP A 353 -15.61 -26.96 5.31
N SER A 354 -14.41 -27.02 4.76
CA SER A 354 -13.18 -26.92 5.56
C SER A 354 -13.08 -25.54 6.23
N LEU A 355 -13.38 -24.47 5.49
CA LEU A 355 -13.31 -23.09 5.99
C LEU A 355 -14.26 -22.86 7.18
N HIS A 356 -15.45 -23.43 7.12
CA HIS A 356 -16.46 -23.33 8.18
C HIS A 356 -16.24 -24.32 9.34
N ASN A 357 -15.26 -25.22 9.22
CA ASN A 357 -14.89 -26.20 10.25
C ASN A 357 -13.54 -25.86 10.91
N GLY A 358 -13.10 -24.60 10.85
CA GLY A 358 -11.93 -24.11 11.58
C GLY A 358 -10.63 -24.14 10.77
N PHE A 359 -10.68 -24.33 9.45
CA PHE A 359 -9.51 -24.22 8.59
C PHE A 359 -8.90 -22.81 8.59
N SER A 360 -7.60 -22.73 8.37
CA SER A 360 -6.83 -21.49 8.47
C SER A 360 -7.00 -20.60 7.24
N MET A 361 -7.27 -19.31 7.46
CA MET A 361 -7.19 -18.30 6.39
C MET A 361 -5.76 -18.11 5.85
N TYR A 362 -4.75 -18.52 6.63
CA TYR A 362 -3.34 -18.38 6.27
C TYR A 362 -2.80 -19.60 5.52
N ASP A 363 -3.55 -20.71 5.47
CA ASP A 363 -3.13 -21.91 4.79
C ASP A 363 -3.68 -21.95 3.36
N TRP A 364 -2.78 -21.71 2.41
CA TRP A 364 -3.06 -21.67 0.98
C TRP A 364 -2.39 -22.84 0.24
N SER A 365 -2.09 -23.92 0.95
CA SER A 365 -1.40 -25.06 0.34
C SER A 365 -2.31 -25.92 -0.55
N ASN A 366 -1.70 -26.57 -1.54
CA ASN A 366 -2.37 -27.13 -2.72
C ASN A 366 -3.26 -28.37 -2.49
N TRP A 367 -3.63 -28.70 -1.24
CA TRP A 367 -4.48 -29.86 -0.92
C TRP A 367 -5.93 -29.49 -0.60
N ILE A 368 -6.25 -28.20 -0.55
CA ILE A 368 -7.64 -27.72 -0.40
C ILE A 368 -8.45 -27.96 -1.67
N GLU A 369 -9.72 -28.34 -1.51
CA GLU A 369 -10.65 -28.51 -2.63
C GLU A 369 -10.93 -27.16 -3.31
N MET A 370 -11.37 -27.18 -4.57
CA MET A 370 -11.53 -25.94 -5.35
C MET A 370 -12.56 -24.98 -4.74
N ASP A 371 -13.65 -25.52 -4.20
CA ASP A 371 -14.69 -24.74 -3.55
C ASP A 371 -14.16 -24.08 -2.25
N ASP A 372 -13.30 -24.78 -1.49
CA ASP A 372 -12.62 -24.21 -0.31
C ASP A 372 -11.62 -23.10 -0.72
N ARG A 373 -10.92 -23.25 -1.86
CA ARG A 373 -10.01 -22.22 -2.39
C ARG A 373 -10.78 -20.94 -2.75
N LEU A 374 -11.89 -21.05 -3.48
CA LEU A 374 -12.75 -19.90 -3.81
C LEU A 374 -13.29 -19.21 -2.55
N ALA A 375 -13.59 -20.00 -1.52
CA ALA A 375 -14.06 -19.47 -0.24
C ALA A 375 -12.96 -18.71 0.53
N LEU A 376 -11.71 -19.17 0.45
CA LEU A 376 -10.55 -18.44 0.97
C LEU A 376 -10.35 -17.11 0.25
N TYR A 377 -10.43 -17.08 -1.08
CA TYR A 377 -10.37 -15.85 -1.85
C TYR A 377 -11.42 -14.84 -1.41
N ALA A 378 -12.68 -15.28 -1.22
CA ALA A 378 -13.72 -14.41 -0.67
C ALA A 378 -13.33 -13.88 0.72
N GLN A 379 -12.84 -14.74 1.60
CA GLN A 379 -12.47 -14.37 2.97
C GLN A 379 -11.31 -13.37 3.03
N VAL A 380 -10.26 -13.53 2.21
CA VAL A 380 -9.16 -12.56 2.15
C VAL A 380 -9.58 -11.26 1.47
N SER A 381 -10.55 -11.30 0.55
CA SER A 381 -11.17 -10.09 -0.03
C SER A 381 -11.92 -9.30 1.05
N PHE A 382 -12.71 -9.96 1.90
CA PHE A 382 -13.35 -9.32 3.06
C PHE A 382 -12.32 -8.82 4.07
N PHE A 383 -11.24 -9.56 4.30
CA PHE A 383 -10.18 -9.14 5.21
C PHE A 383 -9.45 -7.89 4.71
N ALA A 384 -9.14 -7.83 3.41
CA ALA A 384 -8.58 -6.66 2.75
C ALA A 384 -9.50 -5.45 2.86
N GLN A 385 -10.78 -5.62 2.51
CA GLN A 385 -11.80 -4.60 2.70
C GLN A 385 -11.81 -4.08 4.14
N TYR A 386 -11.73 -5.00 5.11
CA TYR A 386 -11.78 -4.66 6.51
C TYR A 386 -10.54 -3.87 6.93
N ILE A 387 -9.34 -4.24 6.46
CA ILE A 387 -8.12 -3.41 6.63
C ILE A 387 -8.32 -2.02 6.05
N TYR A 388 -8.78 -1.91 4.81
CA TYR A 388 -9.02 -0.63 4.14
C TYR A 388 -10.00 0.24 4.94
N THR A 389 -11.11 -0.35 5.40
CA THR A 389 -12.14 0.37 6.15
C THR A 389 -11.59 0.91 7.48
N GLN A 390 -10.71 0.16 8.15
CA GLN A 390 -10.16 0.55 9.44
C GLN A 390 -8.91 1.43 9.37
N TYR A 391 -8.14 1.32 8.29
CA TYR A 391 -6.79 1.90 8.21
C TYR A 391 -6.47 2.61 6.89
N GLY A 392 -7.35 2.56 5.88
CA GLY A 392 -7.11 3.14 4.56
C GLY A 392 -6.16 2.32 3.69
N ASN A 393 -6.03 2.71 2.42
CA ASN A 393 -5.21 2.02 1.42
C ASN A 393 -3.70 2.11 1.65
N GLN A 394 -3.18 3.22 2.18
CA GLN A 394 -1.73 3.38 2.39
C GLN A 394 -1.15 2.34 3.37
N THR A 395 -2.00 1.76 4.22
CA THR A 395 -1.65 0.65 5.11
C THR A 395 -1.14 -0.56 4.34
N PHE A 396 -1.65 -0.82 3.13
CA PHE A 396 -1.20 -1.95 2.32
C PHE A 396 0.26 -1.79 1.88
N ARG A 397 0.65 -0.63 1.33
CA ARG A 397 2.05 -0.31 0.99
C ARG A 397 2.96 -0.45 2.20
N ALA A 398 2.56 0.11 3.34
CA ALA A 398 3.35 0.02 4.58
C ALA A 398 3.52 -1.43 5.05
N LEU A 399 2.46 -2.26 4.99
CA LEU A 399 2.54 -3.68 5.34
C LEU A 399 3.47 -4.43 4.39
N LEU A 400 3.32 -4.26 3.08
CA LEU A 400 4.14 -4.91 2.06
C LEU A 400 5.63 -4.59 2.26
N GLN A 401 5.97 -3.33 2.54
CA GLN A 401 7.36 -2.94 2.85
C GLN A 401 7.94 -3.66 4.08
N LYS A 402 7.14 -3.84 5.14
CA LYS A 402 7.60 -4.54 6.35
C LYS A 402 7.71 -6.06 6.14
N LEU A 403 6.80 -6.64 5.36
CA LEU A 403 6.83 -8.06 4.98
C LEU A 403 8.05 -8.35 4.09
N ALA A 404 8.31 -7.51 3.10
CA ALA A 404 9.49 -7.56 2.25
C ALA A 404 10.81 -7.48 3.06
N ALA A 405 10.82 -6.71 4.15
CA ALA A 405 11.94 -6.66 5.09
C ALA A 405 12.06 -7.90 6.00
N GLY A 406 11.30 -8.97 5.74
CA GLY A 406 11.36 -10.24 6.46
C GLY A 406 10.62 -10.25 7.80
N LYS A 407 9.78 -9.24 8.10
CA LYS A 407 8.96 -9.28 9.32
C LYS A 407 7.80 -10.24 9.16
N SER A 408 7.44 -10.93 10.24
CA SER A 408 6.19 -11.69 10.27
C SER A 408 4.98 -10.77 10.17
N PHE A 409 3.87 -11.27 9.63
CA PHE A 409 2.62 -10.50 9.53
C PHE A 409 2.20 -9.87 10.86
N ALA A 410 2.26 -10.62 11.97
CA ALA A 410 1.88 -10.09 13.28
C ALA A 410 2.75 -8.89 13.73
N ALA A 411 4.06 -8.95 13.47
CA ALA A 411 4.98 -7.86 13.83
C ALA A 411 4.79 -6.65 12.91
N ALA A 412 4.70 -6.88 11.60
CA ALA A 412 4.44 -5.84 10.60
C ALA A 412 3.11 -5.12 10.89
N PHE A 413 2.04 -5.88 11.13
CA PHE A 413 0.72 -5.32 11.41
C PHE A 413 0.70 -4.47 12.67
N LYS A 414 1.34 -4.94 13.76
CA LYS A 414 1.42 -4.17 15.01
C LYS A 414 2.17 -2.86 14.86
N GLU A 415 3.24 -2.84 14.07
CA GLU A 415 4.04 -1.64 13.84
C GLU A 415 3.31 -0.62 12.96
N VAL A 416 2.63 -1.09 11.91
CA VAL A 416 1.91 -0.22 10.97
C VAL A 416 0.62 0.32 11.58
N THR A 417 -0.17 -0.52 12.25
CA THR A 417 -1.52 -0.16 12.70
C THR A 417 -1.61 0.22 14.18
N GLY A 418 -0.61 -0.17 14.98
CA GLY A 418 -0.68 -0.10 16.43
C GLY A 418 -1.58 -1.16 17.08
N GLN A 419 -2.33 -1.96 16.33
CA GLN A 419 -3.19 -3.06 16.84
C GLN A 419 -2.50 -4.42 16.68
N THR A 420 -2.80 -5.38 17.57
CA THR A 420 -2.30 -6.74 17.35
C THR A 420 -3.08 -7.44 16.24
N ALA A 421 -2.39 -8.19 15.37
CA ALA A 421 -3.05 -8.95 14.31
C ALA A 421 -4.08 -9.97 14.86
N SER A 422 -3.80 -10.56 16.03
CA SER A 422 -4.72 -11.49 16.70
C SER A 422 -6.05 -10.83 17.07
N GLU A 423 -6.00 -9.65 17.68
CA GLU A 423 -7.20 -8.88 18.04
C GLU A 423 -7.97 -8.44 16.80
N PHE A 424 -7.25 -7.99 15.77
CA PHE A 424 -7.85 -7.57 14.50
C PHE A 424 -8.59 -8.74 13.81
N VAL A 425 -7.98 -9.93 13.76
CA VAL A 425 -8.61 -11.14 13.22
C VAL A 425 -9.84 -11.51 14.04
N GLY A 426 -9.79 -11.43 15.38
CA GLY A 426 -10.96 -11.64 16.23
C GLY A 426 -12.12 -10.72 15.86
N ASN A 427 -11.87 -9.41 15.73
CA ASN A 427 -12.89 -8.45 15.33
C ASN A 427 -13.40 -8.70 13.91
N PHE A 428 -12.53 -9.07 12.97
CA PHE A 428 -12.92 -9.48 11.63
C PHE A 428 -13.86 -10.69 11.65
N ARG A 429 -13.57 -11.72 12.46
CA ARG A 429 -14.45 -12.90 12.61
C ARG A 429 -15.81 -12.55 13.20
N VAL A 430 -15.86 -11.60 14.13
CA VAL A 430 -17.12 -11.07 14.64
C VAL A 430 -17.85 -10.27 13.55
N ALA A 431 -17.15 -9.44 12.77
CA ALA A 431 -17.74 -8.69 11.67
C ALA A 431 -18.37 -9.59 10.61
N MET A 432 -17.74 -10.72 10.31
CA MET A 432 -18.25 -11.77 9.42
C MET A 432 -19.59 -12.37 9.90
N THR A 433 -19.83 -12.42 11.21
CA THR A 433 -21.07 -12.94 11.80
C THR A 433 -22.11 -11.84 11.98
N ALA A 434 -21.70 -10.68 12.51
CA ALA A 434 -22.60 -9.62 12.95
C ALA A 434 -23.01 -8.68 11.81
N ASN A 435 -22.09 -8.42 10.88
CA ASN A 435 -22.20 -7.47 9.78
C ASN A 435 -22.98 -6.19 10.15
N ALA A 436 -22.54 -5.54 11.23
CA ALA A 436 -23.17 -4.34 11.78
C ALA A 436 -22.23 -3.15 11.64
N PRO A 437 -22.21 -2.47 10.47
CA PRO A 437 -21.27 -1.40 10.21
C PRO A 437 -21.38 -0.25 11.21
N ASP A 438 -22.54 -0.05 11.83
CA ASP A 438 -22.78 1.00 12.82
C ASP A 438 -22.49 0.57 14.27
N ALA A 439 -22.31 -0.73 14.54
CA ALA A 439 -22.00 -1.23 15.87
C ALA A 439 -20.55 -0.93 16.28
N TYR A 440 -20.37 -0.47 17.52
CA TYR A 440 -19.08 -0.30 18.20
C TYR A 440 -17.99 0.37 17.33
N ASP A 441 -18.29 1.59 16.85
CA ASP A 441 -17.38 2.39 16.01
C ASP A 441 -17.04 1.76 14.64
N GLY A 442 -17.84 0.79 14.19
CA GLY A 442 -17.76 0.15 12.89
C GLY A 442 -16.74 -0.98 12.77
N ILE A 443 -16.30 -1.54 13.89
CA ILE A 443 -15.37 -2.68 13.90
C ILE A 443 -16.07 -4.01 13.68
N TYR A 444 -17.39 -4.12 13.89
CA TYR A 444 -18.15 -5.37 13.76
C TYR A 444 -19.02 -5.42 12.50
N GLY A 445 -18.65 -4.64 11.48
CA GLY A 445 -19.30 -4.75 10.19
C GLY A 445 -18.45 -4.22 9.05
N PHE A 446 -18.96 -4.45 7.85
CA PHE A 446 -18.32 -4.05 6.60
C PHE A 446 -18.99 -2.78 6.09
N ARG A 447 -18.17 -1.76 5.76
CA ARG A 447 -18.64 -0.52 5.13
C ARG A 447 -18.02 -0.31 3.78
N MET A 448 -18.78 0.19 2.83
CA MET A 448 -18.23 0.59 1.54
C MET A 448 -17.20 1.72 1.69
N GLN A 449 -16.28 1.76 0.73
CA GLN A 449 -15.30 2.83 0.63
C GLN A 449 -15.99 4.18 0.46
N GLU A 450 -15.38 5.24 0.97
CA GLU A 450 -15.94 6.59 0.83
C GLU A 450 -15.89 7.04 -0.63
N GLY A 451 -16.97 7.65 -1.12
CA GLY A 451 -17.11 7.98 -2.54
C GLY A 451 -17.64 6.84 -3.41
N TYR A 452 -17.89 5.66 -2.84
CA TYR A 452 -18.59 4.59 -3.55
C TYR A 452 -19.99 5.04 -3.99
N ASN A 453 -20.25 4.87 -5.27
CA ASN A 453 -21.55 5.09 -5.88
C ASN A 453 -22.08 3.74 -6.39
N PRO A 454 -23.21 3.24 -5.84
CA PRO A 454 -23.81 1.98 -6.28
C PRO A 454 -24.21 1.95 -7.77
N ALA A 455 -24.32 3.11 -8.42
CA ALA A 455 -24.59 3.20 -9.85
C ALA A 455 -23.36 2.90 -10.72
N ASP A 456 -22.14 3.08 -10.19
CA ASP A 456 -20.89 2.98 -10.96
C ASP A 456 -20.33 1.55 -10.96
N TYR A 457 -20.73 0.71 -10.00
CA TYR A 457 -20.22 -0.67 -9.82
C TYR A 457 -21.35 -1.67 -9.53
N HIS A 458 -21.03 -2.89 -9.07
CA HIS A 458 -22.03 -3.81 -8.51
C HIS A 458 -22.78 -3.15 -7.34
N ASP A 459 -24.01 -3.56 -7.04
CA ASP A 459 -24.72 -3.09 -5.83
C ASP A 459 -24.22 -3.84 -4.60
N VAL A 460 -23.03 -3.42 -4.15
CA VAL A 460 -22.25 -4.10 -3.11
C VAL A 460 -22.87 -3.94 -1.74
N GLN A 461 -23.70 -2.92 -1.52
CA GLN A 461 -24.43 -2.76 -0.26
C GLN A 461 -25.33 -3.98 0.02
N ASN A 462 -25.85 -4.58 -1.04
CA ASN A 462 -26.62 -5.82 -0.95
C ASN A 462 -25.75 -7.09 -0.96
N LEU A 463 -24.48 -6.98 -1.35
CA LEU A 463 -23.53 -8.10 -1.27
C LEU A 463 -23.13 -8.41 0.17
N TYR A 464 -22.94 -7.40 1.03
CA TYR A 464 -22.74 -7.64 2.45
C TYR A 464 -23.98 -8.26 3.11
N ASN A 465 -25.18 -8.06 2.56
CA ASN A 465 -26.38 -8.75 3.06
C ASN A 465 -26.35 -10.26 2.81
N LEU A 466 -25.45 -10.75 1.95
CA LEU A 466 -25.19 -12.19 1.78
C LEU A 466 -24.31 -12.78 2.91
N LEU A 467 -23.63 -11.93 3.69
CA LEU A 467 -22.83 -12.33 4.84
C LEU A 467 -23.74 -12.73 6.01
N SER A 468 -24.32 -13.91 5.93
CA SER A 468 -25.07 -14.50 7.05
C SER A 468 -24.19 -15.35 7.96
N PRO A 469 -24.52 -15.48 9.26
CA PRO A 469 -23.82 -16.40 10.14
C PRO A 469 -23.78 -17.82 9.56
N VAL A 470 -22.57 -18.32 9.32
CA VAL A 470 -22.36 -19.71 8.91
C VAL A 470 -22.20 -20.56 10.17
N VAL A 471 -23.23 -21.33 10.51
CA VAL A 471 -23.25 -22.10 11.76
C VAL A 471 -22.60 -23.46 11.58
N PHE A 472 -21.59 -23.74 12.41
CA PHE A 472 -21.02 -25.06 12.60
C PHE A 472 -22.00 -25.96 13.36
N THR A 473 -22.32 -27.13 12.79
CA THR A 473 -23.31 -28.08 13.32
C THR A 473 -22.69 -29.41 13.78
N GLY A 474 -21.37 -29.54 13.74
CA GLY A 474 -20.65 -30.74 14.17
C GLY A 474 -20.60 -30.90 15.70
N ASN A 475 -20.05 -32.02 16.16
CA ASN A 475 -19.91 -32.29 17.61
C ASN A 475 -18.58 -31.79 18.19
N SER A 476 -17.57 -31.58 17.35
CA SER A 476 -16.22 -31.13 17.74
C SER A 476 -15.42 -30.81 16.48
N CYS A 477 -14.49 -29.86 16.55
CA CYS A 477 -13.49 -29.65 15.51
C CYS A 477 -12.13 -29.26 16.11
N SER A 478 -11.13 -29.16 15.23
CA SER A 478 -9.83 -28.57 15.54
C SER A 478 -9.69 -27.32 14.70
N ILE A 479 -9.46 -26.18 15.35
CA ILE A 479 -9.37 -24.87 14.72
C ILE A 479 -7.89 -24.54 14.50
N SER A 480 -7.47 -24.50 13.24
CA SER A 480 -6.13 -24.10 12.83
C SER A 480 -5.89 -22.61 13.07
N GLY A 481 -4.64 -22.17 13.14
CA GLY A 481 -4.33 -20.78 13.49
C GLY A 481 -4.94 -19.79 12.48
N GLY A 482 -5.61 -18.76 12.97
CA GLY A 482 -6.37 -17.81 12.14
C GLY A 482 -7.72 -18.33 11.66
N GLY A 483 -8.01 -19.62 11.85
CA GLY A 483 -9.31 -20.23 11.60
C GLY A 483 -10.33 -19.86 12.67
N ALA A 484 -11.61 -20.05 12.34
CA ALA A 484 -12.73 -19.81 13.26
C ALA A 484 -13.93 -20.69 12.89
N ILE A 485 -14.82 -20.88 13.86
CA ILE A 485 -16.18 -21.37 13.65
C ILE A 485 -17.17 -20.41 14.32
N THR A 486 -18.38 -20.36 13.80
CA THR A 486 -19.51 -19.71 14.47
C THR A 486 -20.48 -20.80 14.89
N VAL A 487 -20.89 -20.84 16.15
CA VAL A 487 -21.87 -21.81 16.67
C VAL A 487 -23.10 -21.10 17.19
N LYS A 488 -24.22 -21.82 17.27
CA LYS A 488 -25.46 -21.34 17.89
C LYS A 488 -25.65 -22.04 19.23
N PRO A 489 -25.50 -21.36 20.38
CA PRO A 489 -25.58 -22.00 21.69
C PRO A 489 -26.98 -22.50 22.02
N VAL A 490 -27.07 -23.68 22.64
CA VAL A 490 -28.32 -24.14 23.27
C VAL A 490 -28.65 -23.18 24.42
N ASP A 491 -29.90 -22.72 24.47
CA ASP A 491 -30.41 -21.77 25.47
C ASP A 491 -29.72 -20.38 25.46
N GLY A 492 -28.99 -20.02 24.41
CA GLY A 492 -28.41 -18.68 24.24
C GLY A 492 -27.13 -18.40 25.04
N ILE A 493 -26.53 -19.42 25.69
CA ILE A 493 -25.28 -19.29 26.45
C ILE A 493 -24.36 -20.47 26.16
N TYR A 494 -23.11 -20.18 25.78
CA TYR A 494 -22.08 -21.18 25.51
C TYR A 494 -21.05 -21.26 26.63
N PHE A 495 -20.85 -22.46 27.16
CA PHE A 495 -19.74 -22.76 28.07
C PHE A 495 -18.70 -23.63 27.33
N PRO A 496 -17.43 -23.20 27.21
CA PRO A 496 -16.40 -24.04 26.62
C PRO A 496 -16.34 -25.41 27.32
N PRO A 497 -16.47 -26.53 26.58
CA PRO A 497 -16.54 -27.85 27.18
C PRO A 497 -15.19 -28.30 27.73
N GLN A 498 -15.22 -29.33 28.57
CA GLN A 498 -14.00 -30.03 28.97
C GLN A 498 -13.28 -30.58 27.74
N GLY A 499 -11.98 -30.27 27.62
CA GLY A 499 -11.16 -30.65 26.47
C GLY A 499 -11.05 -29.58 25.38
N ALA A 500 -11.73 -28.44 25.54
CA ALA A 500 -11.41 -27.24 24.76
C ALA A 500 -10.02 -26.70 25.16
N ASP A 501 -9.21 -26.31 24.19
CA ASP A 501 -7.88 -25.76 24.45
C ASP A 501 -7.96 -24.31 24.96
N ASN A 502 -7.19 -24.01 26.01
CA ASN A 502 -7.18 -22.70 26.68
C ASN A 502 -6.72 -21.52 25.80
N GLY A 503 -6.14 -21.81 24.63
CA GLY A 503 -5.69 -20.80 23.67
C GLY A 503 -6.83 -20.21 22.82
N LEU A 504 -7.96 -20.92 22.72
CA LEU A 504 -9.13 -20.46 21.98
C LEU A 504 -9.71 -19.19 22.59
N LYS A 505 -10.29 -18.37 21.72
CA LYS A 505 -10.97 -17.14 22.07
C LYS A 505 -12.41 -17.22 21.59
N TYR A 506 -13.29 -16.58 22.35
CA TYR A 506 -14.73 -16.70 22.19
C TYR A 506 -15.35 -15.30 22.23
N PHE A 507 -16.35 -15.09 21.40
CA PHE A 507 -17.18 -13.89 21.39
C PHE A 507 -18.63 -14.32 21.34
N GLY A 508 -19.41 -14.01 22.37
CA GLY A 508 -20.86 -14.08 22.30
C GLY A 508 -21.39 -12.91 21.47
N VAL A 509 -22.29 -13.17 20.54
CA VAL A 509 -22.80 -12.20 19.57
C VAL A 509 -24.32 -12.23 19.60
N THR A 510 -24.92 -11.15 20.08
CA THR A 510 -26.38 -10.93 20.03
C THR A 510 -26.68 -9.98 18.88
N LEU A 511 -27.49 -10.45 17.92
CA LEU A 511 -27.96 -9.65 16.78
C LEU A 511 -29.29 -9.00 17.12
N ASN A 512 -29.56 -7.82 16.57
CA ASN A 512 -30.77 -7.05 16.87
C ASN A 512 -31.01 -6.91 18.39
N ALA A 513 -29.91 -6.74 19.15
CA ALA A 513 -29.94 -6.58 20.59
C ALA A 513 -30.83 -5.39 20.96
N ILE A 514 -31.45 -5.47 22.14
CA ILE A 514 -32.10 -4.28 22.70
C ILE A 514 -30.98 -3.24 22.91
N PRO A 515 -31.12 -2.02 22.35
CA PRO A 515 -30.11 -0.99 22.50
C PRO A 515 -29.72 -0.83 23.97
N PRO A 516 -28.42 -0.87 24.32
CA PRO A 516 -28.01 -0.58 25.68
C PRO A 516 -28.54 0.79 26.08
N GLU A 517 -28.94 0.94 27.35
CA GLU A 517 -29.42 2.21 27.87
C GLU A 517 -28.43 3.33 27.47
N PRO A 518 -28.91 4.43 26.85
CA PRO A 518 -28.04 5.48 26.35
C PRO A 518 -27.12 6.02 27.44
N VAL A 519 -25.81 5.90 27.22
CA VAL A 519 -24.78 6.46 28.08
C VAL A 519 -24.28 7.75 27.46
N ALA A 520 -24.56 8.86 28.15
CA ALA A 520 -24.15 10.20 27.75
C ALA A 520 -22.63 10.30 27.56
N LEU A 521 -22.21 10.97 26.48
CA LEU A 521 -20.84 11.47 26.41
C LEU A 521 -20.69 12.64 27.40
N THR A 522 -19.65 12.60 28.23
CA THR A 522 -19.35 13.65 29.23
C THR A 522 -18.05 14.41 28.95
N ALA A 523 -17.12 13.80 28.21
CA ALA A 523 -15.93 14.45 27.71
C ALA A 523 -15.38 13.75 26.45
N LEU A 524 -14.67 14.52 25.63
CA LEU A 524 -13.94 14.08 24.45
C LEU A 524 -12.50 14.60 24.54
N SER A 525 -11.53 13.77 24.18
CA SER A 525 -10.12 14.17 24.01
C SER A 525 -9.52 13.51 22.77
N ILE A 526 -8.40 14.03 22.27
CA ILE A 526 -7.64 13.43 21.17
C ILE A 526 -6.28 12.97 21.69
N ASP A 527 -5.83 11.79 21.29
CA ASP A 527 -4.48 11.27 21.56
C ASP A 527 -3.78 10.81 20.26
N PRO A 528 -2.59 11.32 19.92
CA PRO A 528 -1.85 12.38 20.61
C PRO A 528 -2.49 13.78 20.39
N VAL A 529 -2.37 14.67 21.38
CA VAL A 529 -2.80 16.08 21.26
C VAL A 529 -1.93 16.92 20.32
N SER A 530 -0.76 16.40 19.95
CA SER A 530 0.12 16.99 18.94
C SER A 530 0.93 15.92 18.25
N ALA A 531 1.11 16.05 16.94
CA ALA A 531 1.89 15.12 16.14
C ALA A 531 2.64 15.83 15.03
N GLN A 532 3.71 15.21 14.55
CA GLN A 532 4.53 15.73 13.47
C GLN A 532 4.80 14.64 12.44
N ALA A 533 4.77 15.03 11.17
CA ALA A 533 5.19 14.22 10.04
C ALA A 533 5.88 15.13 8.99
N TYR A 534 6.53 14.54 8.01
CA TYR A 534 6.95 15.25 6.80
C TYR A 534 5.82 15.25 5.77
N VAL A 535 5.94 16.10 4.74
CA VAL A 535 5.05 16.05 3.57
C VAL A 535 4.99 14.62 3.02
N GLY A 536 3.78 14.11 2.78
CA GLY A 536 3.50 12.73 2.36
C GLY A 536 3.34 11.73 3.51
N GLY A 537 3.70 12.08 4.75
CA GLY A 537 3.54 11.21 5.92
C GLY A 537 2.11 11.20 6.48
N GLU A 538 1.77 10.15 7.23
CA GLU A 538 0.48 10.02 7.91
C GLU A 538 0.61 10.05 9.44
N ILE A 539 -0.42 10.55 10.10
CA ILE A 539 -0.56 10.62 11.55
C ILE A 539 -1.91 10.03 11.91
N ARG A 540 -1.94 9.17 12.94
CA ARG A 540 -3.20 8.68 13.51
C ARG A 540 -3.52 9.42 14.81
N LEU A 541 -4.76 9.87 14.92
CA LEU A 541 -5.31 10.55 16.09
C LEU A 541 -6.48 9.73 16.62
N SER A 542 -6.52 9.42 17.91
CA SER A 542 -7.62 8.69 18.55
C SER A 542 -8.52 9.65 19.31
N ALA A 543 -9.83 9.62 19.05
CA ALA A 543 -10.86 10.23 19.87
C ALA A 543 -11.14 9.35 21.10
N LEU A 544 -10.73 9.82 22.26
CA LEU A 544 -10.99 9.17 23.55
C LEU A 544 -12.24 9.79 24.20
N ARG A 545 -13.21 8.95 24.50
CA ARG A 545 -14.50 9.32 25.10
C ARG A 545 -14.55 9.04 26.59
N THR A 546 -15.34 9.81 27.34
CA THR A 546 -15.58 9.57 28.77
C THR A 546 -17.08 9.60 29.06
N PRO A 547 -17.64 8.57 29.75
CA PRO A 547 -16.99 7.30 30.06
C PRO A 547 -16.68 6.48 28.79
N GLU A 548 -15.83 5.47 28.89
CA GLU A 548 -15.41 4.64 27.74
C GLU A 548 -16.59 3.90 27.08
N ASN A 549 -17.66 3.65 27.82
CA ASN A 549 -18.90 3.04 27.33
C ASN A 549 -19.96 4.05 26.87
N ALA A 550 -19.63 5.35 26.74
CA ALA A 550 -20.51 6.30 26.04
C ALA A 550 -20.83 5.74 24.64
N ASN A 551 -22.11 5.77 24.24
CA ASN A 551 -22.60 5.04 23.06
C ASN A 551 -23.58 5.83 22.19
N ASN A 552 -24.12 6.96 22.68
CA ASN A 552 -25.12 7.74 21.97
C ASN A 552 -24.60 9.10 21.49
N PHE A 553 -23.61 9.09 20.60
CA PHE A 553 -23.00 10.29 20.04
C PHE A 553 -22.49 10.10 18.61
N GLU A 554 -22.29 11.20 17.90
CA GLU A 554 -21.65 11.28 16.58
C GLU A 554 -20.34 12.08 16.68
N VAL A 555 -19.38 11.87 15.78
CA VAL A 555 -18.12 12.64 15.72
C VAL A 555 -17.86 13.11 14.30
N GLU A 556 -17.59 14.40 14.15
CA GLU A 556 -17.14 15.03 12.91
C GLU A 556 -15.68 15.45 13.05
N TRP A 557 -14.85 15.12 12.06
CA TRP A 557 -13.44 15.53 12.00
C TRP A 557 -13.24 16.64 10.97
N THR A 558 -12.51 17.68 11.36
CA THR A 558 -12.18 18.81 10.48
C THR A 558 -10.71 19.18 10.59
N SER A 559 -10.15 19.65 9.48
CA SER A 559 -8.82 20.26 9.46
C SER A 559 -8.97 21.77 9.25
N SER A 560 -8.24 22.56 10.03
CA SER A 560 -8.18 24.01 9.83
C SER A 560 -7.50 24.40 8.50
N ASN A 561 -6.72 23.49 7.90
CA ASN A 561 -6.07 23.69 6.62
C ASN A 561 -5.86 22.36 5.87
N PRO A 562 -6.88 21.87 5.12
CA PRO A 562 -6.78 20.62 4.35
C PRO A 562 -5.68 20.59 3.30
N ALA A 563 -5.22 21.75 2.81
CA ALA A 563 -4.10 21.84 1.86
C ALA A 563 -2.73 21.59 2.51
N VAL A 564 -2.65 21.63 3.84
CA VAL A 564 -1.45 21.26 4.62
C VAL A 564 -1.61 19.88 5.20
N ALA A 565 -2.76 19.60 5.84
CA ALA A 565 -3.05 18.31 6.42
C ALA A 565 -4.52 17.94 6.17
N ALA A 566 -4.75 16.94 5.33
CA ALA A 566 -6.07 16.38 5.09
C ALA A 566 -6.42 15.42 6.24
N VAL A 567 -7.67 15.37 6.68
CA VAL A 567 -8.11 14.48 7.77
C VAL A 567 -9.34 13.69 7.35
N ARG A 568 -9.35 12.41 7.74
CA ARG A 568 -10.47 11.49 7.57
C ARG A 568 -10.61 10.64 8.82
N GLY A 569 -11.82 10.48 9.36
CA GLY A 569 -12.00 9.71 10.59
C GLY A 569 -13.42 9.24 10.86
N ASN A 570 -13.56 8.47 11.92
CA ASN A 570 -14.81 7.94 12.46
C ASN A 570 -14.95 8.32 13.94
N LYS A 571 -15.85 7.67 14.67
CA LYS A 571 -16.11 7.96 16.09
C LYS A 571 -14.93 7.68 17.04
N ARG A 572 -13.93 6.88 16.64
CA ARG A 572 -12.75 6.50 17.44
C ARG A 572 -11.45 7.14 17.00
N TYR A 573 -11.23 7.36 15.71
CA TYR A 573 -9.94 7.84 15.23
C TYR A 573 -10.06 8.61 13.93
N ALA A 574 -9.03 9.37 13.62
CA ALA A 574 -8.80 9.95 12.33
C ALA A 574 -7.37 9.71 11.85
N THR A 575 -7.23 9.47 10.55
CA THR A 575 -5.96 9.52 9.83
C THR A 575 -5.79 10.92 9.27
N VAL A 576 -4.60 11.49 9.43
CA VAL A 576 -4.21 12.80 8.94
C VAL A 576 -3.06 12.62 7.96
N THR A 577 -3.26 13.02 6.71
CA THR A 577 -2.26 12.92 5.64
C THR A 577 -1.60 14.28 5.42
N GLY A 578 -0.26 14.32 5.45
CA GLY A 578 0.52 15.52 5.19
C GLY A 578 0.55 15.87 3.70
N VAL A 579 -0.06 16.98 3.31
CA VAL A 579 -0.18 17.43 1.91
C VAL A 579 0.90 18.46 1.56
N ALA A 580 1.18 19.39 2.46
CA ALA A 580 2.18 20.44 2.26
C ALA A 580 2.76 20.91 3.59
N GLN A 581 3.95 21.51 3.54
CA GLN A 581 4.57 22.09 4.73
C GLN A 581 3.66 23.12 5.41
N GLY A 582 3.50 23.00 6.72
CA GLY A 582 2.73 23.93 7.52
C GLY A 582 2.19 23.28 8.79
N THR A 583 1.31 24.00 9.46
CA THR A 583 0.60 23.47 10.63
C THR A 583 -0.90 23.49 10.38
N ALA A 584 -1.60 22.46 10.84
CA ALA A 584 -3.05 22.40 10.85
C ALA A 584 -3.55 21.98 12.23
N THR A 585 -4.68 22.54 12.64
CA THR A 585 -5.41 22.07 13.82
C THR A 585 -6.47 21.09 13.34
N ILE A 586 -6.36 19.85 13.82
CA ILE A 586 -7.37 18.82 13.58
C ILE A 586 -8.35 18.84 14.74
N THR A 587 -9.64 18.92 14.45
CA THR A 587 -10.70 19.03 15.46
C THR A 587 -11.68 17.88 15.32
N ALA A 588 -11.87 17.14 16.40
CA ALA A 588 -12.98 16.22 16.58
C ALA A 588 -14.12 16.94 17.32
N ARG A 589 -15.28 17.03 16.69
CA ARG A 589 -16.50 17.58 17.28
C ARG A 589 -17.49 16.45 17.50
N ALA A 590 -17.73 16.09 18.75
CA ALA A 590 -18.73 15.11 19.12
C ALA A 590 -20.08 15.76 19.44
N HIS A 591 -21.17 15.18 18.95
CA HIS A 591 -22.56 15.52 19.31
C HIS A 591 -23.14 14.40 20.16
N ASP A 592 -23.28 14.64 21.46
CA ASP A 592 -24.03 13.76 22.37
C ASP A 592 -25.52 13.91 22.07
N LEU A 593 -26.10 12.85 21.51
CA LEU A 593 -27.49 12.83 21.07
C LEU A 593 -28.45 12.68 22.26
N LEU A 594 -27.96 12.20 23.41
CA LEU A 594 -28.79 12.03 24.60
C LEU A 594 -29.12 13.36 25.29
N ASN A 595 -28.13 14.24 25.43
CA ASN A 595 -28.32 15.55 26.09
C ASN A 595 -28.26 16.73 25.12
N ASP A 596 -28.24 16.46 23.82
CA ASP A 596 -28.09 17.46 22.76
C ASP A 596 -26.91 18.42 23.00
N ARG A 597 -25.75 17.84 23.34
CA ARG A 597 -24.57 18.60 23.77
C ARG A 597 -23.38 18.33 22.87
N TYR A 598 -22.63 19.39 22.57
CA TYR A 598 -21.41 19.27 21.78
C TYR A 598 -20.17 19.26 22.67
N TYR A 599 -19.22 18.38 22.33
CA TYR A 599 -17.87 18.32 22.88
C TYR A 599 -16.88 18.48 21.75
N THR A 600 -15.78 19.18 22.00
CA THR A 600 -14.73 19.40 21.00
C THR A 600 -13.38 19.09 21.60
N ALA A 601 -12.56 18.37 20.85
CA ALA A 601 -11.17 18.16 21.14
C ALA A 601 -10.35 18.53 19.90
N SER A 602 -9.13 19.02 20.11
CA SER A 602 -8.25 19.43 19.02
C SER A 602 -6.85 18.87 19.22
N ALA A 603 -6.21 18.52 18.12
CA ALA A 603 -4.80 18.18 18.06
C ALA A 603 -4.06 19.10 17.09
N GLN A 604 -2.83 19.46 17.44
CA GLN A 604 -1.95 20.23 16.56
C GLN A 604 -1.11 19.29 15.70
N VAL A 605 -1.28 19.38 14.39
CA VAL A 605 -0.48 18.62 13.43
C VAL A 605 0.51 19.57 12.75
N THR A 606 1.79 19.21 12.80
CA THR A 606 2.86 19.93 12.09
C THR A 606 3.37 19.06 10.96
N ILE A 607 3.20 19.53 9.73
CA ILE A 607 3.80 18.94 8.54
C ILE A 607 5.07 19.72 8.24
N ALA A 608 6.22 19.11 8.55
CA ALA A 608 7.50 19.68 8.19
C ALA A 608 7.69 19.59 6.66
N GLY A 609 8.30 20.61 6.07
CA GLY A 609 8.82 20.50 4.72
C GLY A 609 9.91 19.43 4.69
N LEU A 610 10.15 18.83 3.53
CA LEU A 610 11.32 18.00 3.37
C LEU A 610 12.56 18.85 3.71
N PRO A 611 13.48 18.37 4.56
CA PRO A 611 14.70 19.10 4.85
C PRO A 611 15.52 19.29 3.57
N SER A 612 16.41 20.29 3.57
CA SER A 612 17.41 20.38 2.52
C SER A 612 18.32 19.16 2.53
N PHE A 613 18.99 18.90 1.40
CA PHE A 613 19.97 17.82 1.31
C PHE A 613 21.03 17.90 2.42
N ASP A 614 21.53 19.11 2.68
CA ASP A 614 22.55 19.33 3.70
C ASP A 614 22.03 19.05 5.11
N GLU A 615 20.81 19.49 5.42
CA GLU A 615 20.17 19.20 6.71
C GLU A 615 19.92 17.70 6.91
N ALA A 616 19.56 16.97 5.87
CA ALA A 616 19.31 15.52 5.92
C ALA A 616 20.59 14.68 6.00
N ALA A 617 21.73 15.16 5.51
CA ALA A 617 23.00 14.43 5.53
C ALA A 617 23.82 14.69 6.81
N ASN A 618 23.67 15.88 7.40
CA ASN A 618 24.38 16.28 8.61
C ASN A 618 23.83 15.56 9.86
N VAL A 619 24.68 15.45 10.88
CA VAL A 619 24.20 15.28 12.27
C VAL A 619 23.29 16.45 12.65
N GLN A 620 22.38 16.23 13.61
CA GLN A 620 21.50 17.29 14.11
C GLN A 620 22.27 18.59 14.44
N ASN A 621 21.84 19.71 13.84
CA ASN A 621 22.48 21.04 13.91
C ASN A 621 23.88 21.14 13.27
N GLY A 622 24.27 20.17 12.45
CA GLY A 622 25.48 20.24 11.63
C GLY A 622 25.40 21.36 10.59
N THR A 623 26.56 21.85 10.16
CA THR A 623 26.69 23.00 9.25
C THR A 623 27.53 22.67 8.00
N LEU A 624 27.74 21.38 7.71
CA LEU A 624 28.45 20.96 6.52
C LEU A 624 27.58 21.25 5.29
N ASN A 625 28.17 21.89 4.28
CA ASN A 625 27.53 22.05 2.97
C ASN A 625 28.11 21.01 2.02
N PHE A 626 27.25 20.21 1.41
CA PHE A 626 27.66 19.13 0.53
C PHE A 626 27.55 19.55 -0.93
N THR A 627 28.53 19.16 -1.72
CA THR A 627 28.46 19.23 -3.18
C THR A 627 27.76 17.96 -3.67
N ASN A 628 26.50 18.10 -4.09
CA ASN A 628 25.66 17.03 -4.63
C ASN A 628 25.26 17.33 -6.08
N ASN A 629 26.22 17.21 -6.99
CA ASN A 629 26.07 17.58 -8.40
C ASN A 629 26.53 16.48 -9.37
N SER A 630 26.52 15.22 -8.92
CA SER A 630 26.73 14.07 -9.82
C SER A 630 25.64 14.02 -10.89
N SER A 631 25.86 13.23 -11.94
CA SER A 631 24.84 12.96 -12.97
C SER A 631 23.53 12.40 -12.41
N HIS A 632 23.60 11.81 -11.21
CA HIS A 632 22.47 11.36 -10.41
C HIS A 632 22.63 11.93 -8.99
N PRO A 633 22.14 13.14 -8.71
CA PRO A 633 22.26 13.74 -7.39
C PRO A 633 21.50 12.93 -6.34
N TRP A 634 22.10 12.68 -5.18
CA TRP A 634 21.41 12.01 -4.06
C TRP A 634 20.17 12.81 -3.61
N ALA A 635 19.19 12.14 -3.02
CA ALA A 635 17.92 12.72 -2.59
C ALA A 635 17.71 12.57 -1.08
N VAL A 636 16.71 13.27 -0.55
CA VAL A 636 16.30 13.17 0.85
C VAL A 636 15.31 12.01 1.02
N ASP A 637 15.52 11.18 2.03
CA ASP A 637 14.61 10.11 2.45
C ASP A 637 14.14 10.34 3.89
N VAL A 638 12.83 10.39 4.08
CA VAL A 638 12.18 10.58 5.39
C VAL A 638 11.40 9.34 5.86
N VAL A 639 11.38 8.30 5.03
CA VAL A 639 10.63 7.06 5.26
C VAL A 639 11.54 5.98 5.87
N ASN A 640 12.79 5.87 5.41
CA ASN A 640 13.74 4.85 5.86
C ASN A 640 14.91 5.39 6.70
N SER A 641 14.77 6.59 7.27
CA SER A 641 15.81 7.29 8.04
C SER A 641 15.95 6.79 9.49
N VAL A 642 17.10 7.06 10.12
CA VAL A 642 17.32 6.83 11.56
C VAL A 642 17.44 8.20 12.24
N GLY A 643 16.32 8.71 12.76
CA GLY A 643 16.32 9.93 13.57
C GLY A 643 15.75 11.18 12.90
N GLY A 644 15.12 11.05 11.73
CA GLY A 644 14.31 12.12 11.13
C GLY A 644 14.34 12.09 9.61
N ALA A 645 15.49 12.37 9.00
CA ALA A 645 15.71 12.35 7.56
C ALA A 645 17.14 11.91 7.29
N SER A 646 17.35 11.19 6.19
CA SER A 646 18.67 10.79 5.70
C SER A 646 18.81 11.15 4.23
N VAL A 647 20.00 10.95 3.66
CA VAL A 647 20.18 11.05 2.21
C VAL A 647 20.35 9.68 1.59
N VAL A 648 19.75 9.49 0.42
CA VAL A 648 19.73 8.24 -0.33
C VAL A 648 20.27 8.46 -1.74
N SER A 649 21.05 7.50 -2.25
CA SER A 649 21.50 7.54 -3.64
C SER A 649 20.32 7.36 -4.61
N THR A 650 20.30 8.12 -5.70
CA THR A 650 19.20 8.14 -6.68
C THR A 650 19.52 7.43 -7.98
N ASN A 651 20.75 6.92 -8.14
CA ASN A 651 21.13 6.11 -9.29
C ASN A 651 20.64 4.66 -9.18
N THR A 652 19.64 4.42 -8.34
CA THR A 652 18.84 3.22 -8.34
C THR A 652 18.42 2.93 -9.77
N GLY A 653 18.69 1.70 -10.17
CA GLY A 653 18.42 1.18 -11.49
C GLY A 653 19.15 1.72 -12.71
N VAL A 654 20.13 2.61 -12.52
CA VAL A 654 21.03 3.04 -13.61
C VAL A 654 22.33 2.24 -13.56
N GLY A 655 22.47 1.20 -14.38
CA GLY A 655 23.67 0.35 -14.41
C GLY A 655 24.95 1.10 -14.85
N GLY A 656 26.11 0.69 -14.33
CA GLY A 656 27.42 1.28 -14.64
C GLY A 656 27.55 2.75 -14.21
N SER A 657 26.67 3.21 -13.34
CA SER A 657 26.60 4.60 -12.90
C SER A 657 27.23 4.78 -11.52
N SER A 658 27.46 6.05 -11.18
CA SER A 658 27.82 6.46 -9.83
C SER A 658 27.02 7.70 -9.45
N ALA A 659 26.37 7.65 -8.29
CA ALA A 659 25.89 8.83 -7.61
C ALA A 659 26.85 9.13 -6.47
N GLY A 660 27.26 10.38 -6.33
CA GLY A 660 28.15 10.77 -5.25
C GLY A 660 27.91 12.19 -4.82
N PHE A 661 28.05 12.40 -3.52
CA PHE A 661 28.15 13.73 -2.94
C PHE A 661 29.41 13.82 -2.10
N SER A 662 29.90 15.04 -1.91
CA SER A 662 31.16 15.26 -1.23
C SER A 662 31.14 16.50 -0.35
N VAL A 663 32.07 16.56 0.59
CA VAL A 663 32.38 17.77 1.35
C VAL A 663 33.90 17.90 1.44
N THR A 664 34.40 19.13 1.32
CA THR A 664 35.82 19.44 1.55
C THR A 664 35.96 20.29 2.79
N VAL A 665 36.83 19.86 3.69
CA VAL A 665 37.01 20.42 5.03
C VAL A 665 38.49 20.45 5.39
N ASN A 666 38.90 21.38 6.26
CA ASN A 666 40.24 21.34 6.85
C ASN A 666 40.18 20.63 8.20
N MET A 667 41.12 19.71 8.43
CA MET A 667 41.24 18.98 9.70
C MET A 667 42.69 18.98 10.18
N ASN A 668 42.88 19.02 11.50
CA ASN A 668 44.17 18.83 12.15
C ASN A 668 44.49 17.34 12.32
N ALA A 669 45.79 17.00 12.38
CA ALA A 669 46.21 15.64 12.70
C ALA A 669 45.60 15.19 14.04
N GLY A 670 44.87 14.07 14.02
CA GLY A 670 44.17 13.51 15.19
C GLY A 670 42.69 13.87 15.32
N GLU A 671 42.17 14.82 14.53
CA GLU A 671 40.72 15.10 14.48
C GLU A 671 39.94 13.99 13.77
N THR A 672 38.66 13.87 14.08
CA THR A 672 37.81 12.78 13.59
C THR A 672 36.59 13.28 12.81
N MET A 673 36.18 12.51 11.81
CA MET A 673 34.90 12.64 11.13
C MET A 673 34.12 11.33 11.30
N SER A 674 32.83 11.40 11.60
CA SER A 674 31.95 10.24 11.70
C SER A 674 30.69 10.40 10.86
N PHE A 675 30.11 9.30 10.44
CA PHE A 675 28.81 9.24 9.76
C PHE A 675 28.18 7.87 9.96
N ASP A 676 26.88 7.78 9.78
CA ASP A 676 26.14 6.53 9.69
C ASP A 676 25.83 6.22 8.23
N TRP A 677 25.88 4.95 7.87
CA TRP A 677 25.49 4.50 6.54
C TRP A 677 24.76 3.17 6.58
N ARG A 678 23.93 2.96 5.57
CA ARG A 678 23.20 1.72 5.31
C ARG A 678 23.34 1.43 3.83
N VAL A 679 23.32 0.16 3.45
CA VAL A 679 23.22 -0.21 2.04
C VAL A 679 22.26 -1.38 1.89
N SER A 680 21.42 -1.30 0.87
CA SER A 680 20.67 -2.44 0.36
C SER A 680 21.06 -2.58 -1.09
N SER A 681 22.05 -3.41 -1.36
CA SER A 681 22.66 -3.60 -2.68
C SER A 681 23.06 -5.06 -2.90
N GLU A 682 23.61 -5.39 -4.07
CA GLU A 682 24.20 -6.69 -4.29
C GLU A 682 25.47 -6.92 -3.46
N SER A 683 25.61 -8.11 -2.88
CA SER A 683 26.77 -8.45 -2.05
C SER A 683 28.05 -8.54 -2.90
N ASN A 684 29.00 -7.64 -2.64
CA ASN A 684 30.32 -7.47 -3.27
C ASN A 684 30.37 -6.82 -4.65
N TYR A 685 29.25 -6.32 -5.19
CA TYR A 685 29.20 -5.67 -6.51
C TYR A 685 28.92 -4.19 -6.37
N ASP A 686 27.65 -3.83 -6.27
CA ASP A 686 27.17 -2.49 -5.96
C ASP A 686 27.60 -2.09 -4.56
N LYS A 687 28.42 -1.04 -4.51
CA LYS A 687 29.12 -0.65 -3.29
C LYS A 687 28.79 0.78 -2.95
N LEU A 688 28.30 0.97 -1.73
CA LEU A 688 28.44 2.25 -1.07
C LEU A 688 29.89 2.38 -0.59
N LYS A 689 30.63 3.28 -1.22
CA LYS A 689 32.05 3.55 -0.98
C LYS A 689 32.19 4.87 -0.22
N PHE A 690 33.04 4.85 0.78
CA PHE A 690 33.52 6.05 1.44
C PHE A 690 34.95 6.32 0.99
N ARG A 691 35.19 7.51 0.44
CA ARG A 691 36.48 7.94 -0.12
C ARG A 691 37.03 9.14 0.64
N VAL A 692 38.35 9.16 0.74
CA VAL A 692 39.11 10.28 1.30
C VAL A 692 40.15 10.72 0.28
N ASN A 693 40.13 11.99 -0.14
CA ASN A 693 41.04 12.54 -1.16
C ASN A 693 41.10 11.68 -2.43
N ASN A 694 39.93 11.34 -2.98
CA ASN A 694 39.74 10.49 -4.17
C ASN A 694 40.28 9.06 -4.04
N THR A 695 40.58 8.60 -2.82
CA THR A 695 41.04 7.23 -2.55
C THR A 695 39.98 6.47 -1.77
N ASP A 696 39.59 5.28 -2.24
CA ASP A 696 38.66 4.38 -1.54
C ASP A 696 39.22 4.03 -0.15
N ASN A 697 38.47 4.35 0.91
CA ASN A 697 38.86 4.05 2.29
C ASN A 697 38.17 2.77 2.80
N THR A 698 36.85 2.73 2.72
CA THR A 698 36.03 1.57 3.08
C THR A 698 34.80 1.49 2.19
N ASN A 699 34.17 0.33 2.12
CA ASN A 699 32.94 0.10 1.37
C ASN A 699 32.07 -0.96 2.04
N ILE A 700 30.77 -0.85 1.83
CA ILE A 700 29.78 -1.87 2.17
C ILE A 700 28.96 -2.22 0.94
N SER A 701 28.42 -3.43 0.96
CA SER A 701 27.59 -4.01 -0.11
C SER A 701 26.74 -5.14 0.47
N GLY A 702 25.66 -5.55 -0.21
CA GLY A 702 24.70 -6.51 0.33
C GLY A 702 23.54 -5.80 1.04
N ASP A 703 22.80 -6.52 1.88
CA ASP A 703 21.79 -5.93 2.76
C ASP A 703 22.38 -5.73 4.17
N ARG A 704 22.78 -4.50 4.47
CA ARG A 704 23.41 -4.13 5.74
C ARG A 704 22.63 -3.01 6.39
N ASP A 705 22.14 -3.29 7.58
CA ASP A 705 21.52 -2.28 8.44
C ASP A 705 22.52 -1.19 8.85
N TRP A 706 22.01 -0.09 9.42
CA TRP A 706 22.78 1.10 9.77
C TRP A 706 24.00 0.79 10.64
N THR A 707 25.15 1.32 10.23
CA THR A 707 26.41 1.22 10.97
C THR A 707 27.16 2.54 10.96
N THR A 708 27.83 2.86 12.07
CA THR A 708 28.66 4.07 12.19
C THR A 708 30.07 3.82 11.69
N VAL A 709 30.60 4.74 10.89
CA VAL A 709 32.00 4.80 10.45
C VAL A 709 32.69 6.01 11.07
N THR A 710 33.96 5.86 11.42
CA THR A 710 34.80 6.95 11.94
C THR A 710 36.14 6.99 11.22
N TYR A 711 36.53 8.17 10.75
CA TYR A 711 37.82 8.45 10.13
C TYR A 711 38.64 9.41 10.99
N THR A 712 39.95 9.19 11.13
CA THR A 712 40.88 10.07 11.86
C THR A 712 41.93 10.65 10.91
N ALA A 713 42.03 11.99 10.88
CA ALA A 713 43.01 12.70 10.06
C ALA A 713 44.44 12.37 10.49
N GLN A 714 45.26 11.89 9.55
CA GLN A 714 46.65 11.49 9.82
C GLN A 714 47.63 12.68 9.82
N THR A 715 47.28 13.76 9.12
CA THR A 715 48.11 14.96 8.94
C THR A 715 47.21 16.18 8.96
N THR A 716 47.71 17.34 9.38
CA THR A 716 46.96 18.59 9.22
C THR A 716 46.88 18.96 7.74
N GLY A 717 45.67 19.22 7.24
CA GLY A 717 45.46 19.62 5.85
C GLY A 717 44.00 19.58 5.40
N SER A 718 43.79 19.81 4.11
CA SER A 718 42.49 19.73 3.46
C SER A 718 42.13 18.28 3.16
N TYR A 719 40.92 17.88 3.51
CA TYR A 719 40.34 16.56 3.29
C TYR A 719 39.05 16.69 2.47
N THR A 720 38.97 15.98 1.36
CA THR A 720 37.72 15.79 0.61
C THR A 720 37.16 14.42 0.96
N PHE A 721 35.99 14.42 1.61
CA PHE A 721 35.20 13.24 1.90
C PHE A 721 34.14 13.07 0.83
N GLU A 722 34.04 11.88 0.28
CA GLU A 722 33.09 11.57 -0.78
C GLU A 722 32.39 10.24 -0.46
N TRP A 723 31.06 10.26 -0.52
CA TRP A 723 30.22 9.07 -0.44
C TRP A 723 29.73 8.78 -1.85
N VAL A 724 30.07 7.59 -2.33
CA VAL A 724 29.74 7.18 -3.70
C VAL A 724 29.01 5.86 -3.64
N TYR A 725 27.76 5.87 -4.07
CA TYR A 725 27.10 4.63 -4.43
C TYR A 725 27.47 4.31 -5.88
N SER A 726 28.39 3.36 -6.01
CA SER A 726 29.00 2.97 -7.28
C SER A 726 28.42 1.64 -7.68
N LYS A 727 27.78 1.65 -8.84
CA LYS A 727 27.22 0.45 -9.44
C LYS A 727 28.19 -0.13 -10.44
N ASP A 728 28.17 -1.44 -10.59
CA ASP A 728 28.84 -2.08 -11.71
C ASP A 728 27.89 -2.19 -12.93
N SER A 729 28.36 -2.80 -14.01
CA SER A 729 27.63 -2.86 -15.28
C SER A 729 26.54 -3.95 -15.32
N SER A 730 26.20 -4.62 -14.21
CA SER A 730 25.24 -5.75 -14.25
C SER A 730 24.49 -6.00 -12.93
N VAL A 731 23.16 -6.10 -13.03
CA VAL A 731 22.17 -6.55 -12.02
C VAL A 731 22.07 -5.65 -10.77
N ASN A 732 20.84 -5.46 -10.28
CA ASN A 732 20.52 -4.66 -9.10
C ASN A 732 19.86 -5.58 -8.06
N GLY A 733 20.28 -5.48 -6.79
CA GLY A 733 19.72 -6.27 -5.69
C GLY A 733 19.40 -5.43 -4.45
N GLY A 734 18.36 -5.81 -3.71
CA GLY A 734 17.85 -5.01 -2.58
C GLY A 734 17.14 -3.73 -3.07
N SER A 735 17.12 -2.68 -2.23
CA SER A 735 16.60 -1.35 -2.65
C SER A 735 17.54 -0.61 -3.61
N ASP A 736 18.70 -1.19 -3.92
CA ASP A 736 19.72 -0.69 -4.82
C ASP A 736 20.06 0.78 -4.58
N CYS A 737 20.34 1.06 -3.31
CA CYS A 737 20.78 2.36 -2.87
C CYS A 737 21.61 2.26 -1.59
N GLY A 738 22.46 3.27 -1.42
CA GLY A 738 23.10 3.58 -0.17
C GLY A 738 22.37 4.72 0.52
N TRP A 739 22.28 4.64 1.85
CA TRP A 739 21.89 5.77 2.68
C TRP A 739 23.07 6.25 3.50
N VAL A 740 23.14 7.56 3.73
CA VAL A 740 24.09 8.19 4.62
C VAL A 740 23.34 9.18 5.50
N ASP A 741 23.73 9.25 6.76
CA ASP A 741 23.14 10.12 7.77
C ASP A 741 24.20 10.49 8.83
N ASN A 742 23.89 11.44 9.71
CA ASN A 742 24.67 11.81 10.88
C ASN A 742 26.14 12.17 10.60
N ILE A 743 26.42 12.79 9.44
CA ILE A 743 27.78 13.24 9.13
C ILE A 743 28.18 14.35 10.10
N SER A 744 29.27 14.14 10.82
CA SER A 744 29.74 15.01 11.89
C SER A 744 31.25 15.14 11.89
N ILE A 745 31.72 16.37 12.03
CA ILE A 745 33.10 16.69 12.36
C ILE A 745 33.05 17.57 13.62
N PRO A 746 33.42 17.03 14.78
CA PRO A 746 33.37 17.78 16.03
C PRO A 746 34.23 19.06 15.94
N GLY A 747 33.60 20.22 16.16
CA GLY A 747 34.26 21.51 16.11
C GLY A 747 34.44 22.12 14.72
N TYR A 748 33.92 21.47 13.65
CA TYR A 748 33.90 22.07 12.32
C TYR A 748 32.81 23.13 12.21
N ILE A 749 33.21 24.33 11.79
CA ILE A 749 32.33 25.48 11.57
C ILE A 749 32.53 25.84 10.09
N GLY A 750 31.55 25.54 9.24
CA GLY A 750 31.73 25.41 7.78
C GLY A 750 32.20 26.65 7.00
N ALA A 751 32.73 26.39 5.81
CA ALA A 751 33.16 27.34 4.77
C ALA A 751 31.98 28.08 4.08
N GLN A 752 31.06 28.64 4.86
CA GLN A 752 29.98 29.48 4.34
C GLN A 752 30.45 30.92 4.03
N TYR A 753 31.59 31.33 4.60
CA TYR A 753 32.14 32.68 4.52
C TYR A 753 33.58 32.62 4.03
N ALA A 754 33.94 33.48 3.09
CA ALA A 754 35.29 33.54 2.53
C ALA A 754 36.27 34.12 3.58
N PRO A 755 37.57 33.77 3.55
CA PRO A 755 38.57 34.51 4.30
C PRO A 755 38.45 36.02 4.00
N GLY A 756 38.22 36.81 5.05
CA GLY A 756 37.94 38.24 4.97
C GLY A 756 36.46 38.64 5.02
N ASP A 757 35.51 37.71 5.03
CA ASP A 757 34.09 37.95 5.30
C ASP A 757 33.83 37.86 6.81
N VAL A 758 34.06 38.97 7.50
CA VAL A 758 34.12 39.04 8.97
C VAL A 758 32.74 39.25 9.56
N ASP A 759 31.83 39.90 8.84
CA ASP A 759 30.45 40.08 9.26
C ASP A 759 29.50 38.96 8.81
N MET A 760 30.04 37.96 8.07
CA MET A 760 29.38 36.70 7.75
C MET A 760 28.12 36.92 6.91
N ASP A 761 28.19 37.85 5.96
CA ASP A 761 27.08 38.16 5.05
C ASP A 761 27.18 37.43 3.70
N GLY A 762 28.27 36.67 3.50
CA GLY A 762 28.57 35.93 2.29
C GLY A 762 29.41 36.71 1.28
N ASN A 763 29.79 37.97 1.55
CA ASN A 763 30.60 38.81 0.66
C ASN A 763 31.76 39.48 1.42
N VAL A 764 32.93 39.54 0.80
CA VAL A 764 34.06 40.32 1.34
C VAL A 764 33.90 41.79 0.94
N THR A 765 33.56 42.64 1.91
CA THR A 765 33.30 44.07 1.70
C THR A 765 34.19 44.97 2.58
N ILE A 766 34.07 46.29 2.41
CA ILE A 766 34.76 47.26 3.28
C ILE A 766 34.20 47.21 4.72
N SER A 767 32.97 46.73 4.90
CA SER A 767 32.37 46.51 6.22
C SER A 767 33.20 45.51 7.04
N ASP A 768 33.66 44.44 6.40
CA ASP A 768 34.49 43.39 7.00
C ASP A 768 35.87 43.89 7.39
N ALA A 769 36.50 44.65 6.49
CA ALA A 769 37.78 45.30 6.77
C ALA A 769 37.66 46.25 7.99
N LEU A 770 36.53 46.94 8.12
CA LEU A 770 36.25 47.82 9.24
C LEU A 770 36.01 47.04 10.54
N ALA A 771 35.33 45.88 10.48
CA ALA A 771 35.14 44.99 11.62
C ALA A 771 36.47 44.43 12.13
N ALA A 772 37.33 43.93 11.22
CA ALA A 772 38.69 43.49 11.54
C ALA A 772 39.55 44.62 12.15
N MET A 773 39.48 45.83 11.59
CA MET A 773 40.22 46.99 12.11
C MET A 773 39.75 47.41 13.50
N ARG A 774 38.44 47.41 13.75
CA ARG A 774 37.86 47.75 15.05
C ARG A 774 38.25 46.75 16.13
N TYR A 775 38.34 45.47 15.77
CA TYR A 775 38.85 44.42 16.64
C TYR A 775 40.34 44.60 16.96
N ALA A 776 41.18 44.82 15.94
CA ALA A 776 42.61 45.08 16.11
C ALA A 776 42.91 46.33 16.96
N MET A 777 42.00 47.32 16.94
CA MET A 777 42.07 48.52 17.80
C MET A 777 41.44 48.34 19.19
N GLY A 778 40.89 47.16 19.50
CA GLY A 778 40.25 46.84 20.79
C GLY A 778 38.90 47.52 21.01
N THR A 779 38.27 48.04 19.96
CA THR A 779 36.99 48.77 20.01
C THR A 779 35.77 47.91 19.71
N MET A 780 36.00 46.66 19.29
CA MET A 780 34.99 45.63 19.02
C MET A 780 35.54 44.28 19.49
N GLN A 781 34.67 43.38 19.91
CA GLN A 781 35.00 41.98 20.14
C GLN A 781 34.40 41.17 19.00
N LEU A 782 35.20 40.28 18.43
CA LEU A 782 34.78 39.33 17.41
C LEU A 782 34.62 37.96 18.07
N THR A 783 33.72 37.14 17.54
CA THR A 783 33.62 35.73 17.94
C THR A 783 34.87 34.97 17.49
N GLU A 784 35.15 33.80 18.05
CA GLU A 784 36.28 32.97 17.62
C GLU A 784 36.25 32.65 16.12
N GLN A 785 35.04 32.46 15.55
CA GLN A 785 34.84 32.23 14.12
C GLN A 785 35.13 33.49 13.28
N GLN A 786 34.71 34.68 13.73
CA GLN A 786 35.04 35.94 13.06
C GLN A 786 36.53 36.29 13.14
N ILE A 787 37.21 35.89 14.21
CA ILE A 787 38.66 36.04 14.36
C ILE A 787 39.39 35.19 13.32
N GLN A 788 38.94 33.94 13.11
CA GLN A 788 39.52 33.06 12.10
C GLN A 788 39.30 33.55 10.67
N LEU A 789 38.12 34.11 10.37
CA LEU A 789 37.84 34.70 9.05
C LEU A 789 38.59 36.02 8.83
N ALA A 790 38.82 36.78 9.90
CA ALA A 790 39.52 38.05 9.83
C ALA A 790 41.05 37.92 9.71
N ASP A 791 41.65 36.77 10.06
CA ASP A 791 43.09 36.49 9.92
C ASP A 791 43.38 35.98 8.50
N VAL A 792 43.63 36.93 7.58
CA VAL A 792 43.81 36.63 6.15
C VAL A 792 45.27 36.62 5.72
N ASP A 793 46.19 37.10 6.56
CA ASP A 793 47.63 37.08 6.29
C ASP A 793 48.38 35.92 6.96
N GLY A 794 47.71 35.14 7.80
CA GLY A 794 48.18 33.86 8.35
C GLY A 794 49.20 34.02 9.49
N ASN A 795 49.33 35.22 10.06
CA ASN A 795 50.11 35.45 11.28
C ASN A 795 49.24 35.28 12.52
N PRO A 796 49.80 34.95 13.70
CA PRO A 796 48.98 34.73 14.90
C PRO A 796 48.17 35.96 15.33
N GLY A 797 46.86 35.95 15.03
CA GLY A 797 45.86 36.92 15.51
C GLY A 797 45.57 38.07 14.53
N VAL A 798 44.40 38.69 14.70
CA VAL A 798 43.89 39.72 13.77
C VAL A 798 44.52 41.09 14.02
N SER A 799 45.16 41.65 13.00
CA SER A 799 45.90 42.90 13.05
C SER A 799 45.40 43.93 12.04
N VAL A 800 45.98 45.14 12.06
CA VAL A 800 45.70 46.17 11.04
C VAL A 800 46.19 45.73 9.65
N SER A 801 47.16 44.81 9.57
CA SER A 801 47.62 44.21 8.32
C SER A 801 46.52 43.38 7.66
N ASP A 802 45.81 42.58 8.45
CA ASP A 802 44.68 41.79 7.98
C ASP A 802 43.54 42.66 7.49
N ALA A 803 43.16 43.68 8.26
CA ALA A 803 42.13 44.64 7.85
C ALA A 803 42.48 45.33 6.52
N LEU A 804 43.75 45.67 6.29
CA LEU A 804 44.20 46.25 5.01
C LEU A 804 44.11 45.24 3.86
N THR A 805 44.41 43.98 4.12
CA THR A 805 44.34 42.89 3.13
C THR A 805 42.88 42.62 2.75
N ILE A 806 41.98 42.52 3.74
CA ILE A 806 40.52 42.41 3.52
C ILE A 806 40.01 43.61 2.72
N MET A 807 40.45 44.83 3.06
CA MET A 807 40.07 46.03 2.30
C MET A 807 40.47 45.91 0.83
N ARG A 808 41.69 45.43 0.54
CA ARG A 808 42.17 45.25 -0.83
C ARG A 808 41.41 44.15 -1.58
N MET A 809 41.00 43.09 -0.89
CA MET A 809 40.12 42.05 -1.44
C MET A 809 38.75 42.65 -1.80
N ALA A 810 38.14 43.44 -0.91
CA ALA A 810 36.85 44.06 -1.12
C ALA A 810 36.78 45.05 -2.30
N ILE A 811 37.90 45.69 -2.66
CA ILE A 811 37.98 46.59 -3.82
C ILE A 811 38.62 45.95 -5.07
N GLY A 812 38.88 44.63 -5.04
CA GLY A 812 39.31 43.84 -6.20
C GLY A 812 40.71 44.13 -6.73
N VAL A 813 41.66 44.50 -5.86
CA VAL A 813 43.04 44.85 -6.27
C VAL A 813 44.07 43.75 -6.01
N ILE A 814 43.64 42.56 -5.59
CA ILE A 814 44.45 41.35 -5.38
C ILE A 814 43.66 40.12 -5.81
#